data_AF-A0A839FCD1-F1
#
_entry.id   AF-A0A839FCD1-F1
#
_cell.length_a   1.000
_cell.length_b   1.000
_cell.length_c   1.000
_cell.angle_alpha   90.00
_cell.angle_beta   90.00
_cell.angle_gamma   90.00
#
_symmetry.space_group_name_H-M   'P 1'
#
loop_
_entity.id
_entity.type
_entity.pdbx_description
1 polymer ?
#
loop_
_entity_poly.entity_id
_entity_poly.type
_entity_poly.pdbx_seq_one_letter_code
_entity_poly.pdbx_strand_id
1 'polypeptide(L)'
;MSFHAKAAAAPVRPNSRCHSRFRNHLLRGVCVALLLTAAYSSEGGEPAKGKMSSYHGNTFANINATKLTPNKVVPSLIADDTAKTANGTHDTGKVKGVAGSALIARNKKGVITSAAPLTIITGGDDATAVWGEKGGKITLFEGTTVNTSGKGARALLSSGALSHISGKKLTILTKGDEAAGATAQDGGSVELTGGKLTTKGKGAFGLMSLGKDSTVTANNVELSTSGAEAHGAIVSDGSKLTITGGSVTALGDKAAALHALSSSKVMNTSTATITNATLRSDKGVGITVTDASVILKADLSGSTISGASGLLSVKDGGTLNLTADAASKLTGTAVVDAKSFANLTLQNNAVWNITGDSSLTSFTLDGGTLRYEAASALQTAKPLDLKERGATIDTQNLDVLLSTKLSGAGGLTKTGDGKLILDAQSGDYKGQTKVAAGTLAVNGQLGGVVTVQDKAKLGGSGRVGSLIVEKGGTAAPGNAVGTLQAGDATFKQGSIFDVEITKDKSRTDQIAVDGEAHLLGGIVNVRLEGDKALLTKETVESLFKKNYVILTAGKMTGKFDDVFPHYNYISPSLAYTDKAVVLGFDLTPAAKTEAEQKLVKEQQELAAKQKLDSDKIKASDNPVKTGENPIKTSENSVKTGEGQQPQPASDKQPKPVVDKDQQPKPASDKQPPSVVDKDQQPQPASDKQPKPVVDKDQQPKPASDKQPPSIVANGQQPQPASDK
;
A
#
# COMPACT_ATOMS: atom_id res chain seq x y z
N MET A 1 -27.98 1.73 -58.30
CA MET A 1 -27.55 0.51 -59.03
C MET A 1 -27.04 -0.45 -57.97
N SER A 2 -27.80 -1.43 -57.49
CA SER A 2 -28.26 -2.68 -58.14
C SER A 2 -27.36 -3.86 -57.79
N PHE A 3 -27.92 -4.79 -56.99
CA PHE A 3 -27.56 -6.18 -56.68
C PHE A 3 -26.44 -6.87 -57.51
N HIS A 4 -25.61 -7.71 -56.85
CA HIS A 4 -25.79 -9.18 -56.87
C HIS A 4 -24.91 -9.94 -55.85
N ALA A 5 -25.29 -11.18 -55.56
CA ALA A 5 -24.59 -12.10 -54.64
C ALA A 5 -24.55 -13.55 -55.20
N LYS A 6 -23.50 -14.31 -54.86
CA LYS A 6 -23.39 -15.81 -54.75
C LYS A 6 -21.90 -16.16 -54.44
N ALA A 7 -21.57 -16.99 -53.43
CA ALA A 7 -21.60 -18.47 -53.37
C ALA A 7 -20.56 -19.13 -54.31
N ALA A 8 -19.91 -20.29 -54.06
CA ALA A 8 -19.93 -21.33 -53.00
C ALA A 8 -18.66 -22.23 -53.19
N ALA A 9 -18.29 -23.27 -52.41
CA ALA A 9 -18.53 -23.75 -51.02
C ALA A 9 -17.62 -24.99 -50.78
N ALA A 10 -17.27 -25.36 -49.53
CA ALA A 10 -16.62 -26.66 -49.22
C ALA A 10 -16.95 -27.17 -47.78
N PRO A 11 -16.99 -28.51 -47.52
CA PRO A 11 -17.94 -29.04 -46.52
C PRO A 11 -17.46 -30.18 -45.58
N VAL A 12 -18.40 -30.64 -44.73
CA VAL A 12 -18.50 -31.94 -44.00
C VAL A 12 -17.80 -32.08 -42.63
N ARG A 13 -18.57 -32.64 -41.68
CA ARG A 13 -18.23 -32.99 -40.27
C ARG A 13 -18.15 -34.53 -40.12
N PRO A 14 -17.99 -35.09 -38.90
CA PRO A 14 -19.23 -35.51 -38.22
C PRO A 14 -19.25 -35.39 -36.67
N ASN A 15 -20.48 -35.17 -36.14
CA ASN A 15 -21.11 -35.67 -34.89
C ASN A 15 -20.30 -35.87 -33.57
N SER A 16 -20.84 -35.59 -32.38
CA SER A 16 -22.23 -35.75 -31.89
C SER A 16 -22.60 -34.64 -30.89
N ARG A 17 -23.75 -33.94 -30.99
CA ARG A 17 -25.10 -34.27 -30.42
C ARG A 17 -25.07 -34.57 -28.90
N CYS A 18 -25.98 -34.06 -28.06
CA CYS A 18 -27.15 -33.15 -28.21
C CYS A 18 -27.47 -32.52 -26.82
N HIS A 19 -27.80 -31.23 -26.68
CA HIS A 19 -29.17 -30.65 -26.65
C HIS A 19 -30.07 -31.13 -25.47
N SER A 20 -30.90 -30.30 -24.82
CA SER A 20 -31.46 -28.99 -25.23
C SER A 20 -31.94 -28.08 -24.07
N ARG A 21 -31.90 -26.76 -24.31
CA ARG A 21 -32.92 -25.71 -23.99
C ARG A 21 -33.55 -25.65 -22.57
N PHE A 22 -33.59 -24.45 -21.98
CA PHE A 22 -34.86 -23.72 -21.80
C PHE A 22 -34.64 -22.19 -21.71
N ARG A 23 -35.68 -21.41 -22.04
CA ARG A 23 -35.73 -19.93 -22.05
C ARG A 23 -36.19 -19.37 -20.69
N ASN A 24 -35.89 -18.09 -20.46
CA ASN A 24 -36.61 -17.11 -19.61
C ASN A 24 -37.15 -17.56 -18.25
N HIS A 25 -36.73 -16.88 -17.18
CA HIS A 25 -37.71 -16.25 -16.27
C HIS A 25 -37.19 -14.95 -15.64
N LEU A 26 -38.12 -13.99 -15.53
CA LEU A 26 -37.94 -12.69 -14.87
C LEU A 26 -37.93 -12.81 -13.34
N LEU A 27 -37.47 -11.72 -12.71
CA LEU A 27 -37.71 -11.26 -11.34
C LEU A 27 -38.86 -11.95 -10.58
N ARG A 28 -38.56 -12.44 -9.36
CA ARG A 28 -39.37 -12.31 -8.13
C ARG A 28 -38.59 -12.87 -6.93
N GLY A 29 -38.72 -12.25 -5.75
CA GLY A 29 -38.04 -12.77 -4.54
C GLY A 29 -37.85 -11.85 -3.33
N VAL A 30 -38.50 -10.69 -3.25
CA VAL A 30 -38.53 -9.84 -2.02
C VAL A 30 -39.96 -9.33 -1.80
N CYS A 31 -40.33 -9.14 -0.52
CA CYS A 31 -41.66 -8.78 0.01
C CYS A 31 -42.74 -9.86 -0.07
N VAL A 32 -43.07 -10.48 1.07
CA VAL A 32 -44.37 -10.25 1.74
C VAL A 32 -44.15 -10.28 3.26
N ALA A 33 -44.62 -9.25 3.95
CA ALA A 33 -45.03 -9.33 5.35
C ALA A 33 -46.44 -8.77 5.44
N LEU A 34 -47.43 -9.58 5.87
CA LEU A 34 -48.59 -9.17 6.69
C LEU A 34 -49.52 -10.37 7.00
N LEU A 35 -49.96 -10.44 8.26
CA LEU A 35 -51.27 -10.87 8.78
C LEU A 35 -52.21 -11.73 7.89
N LEU A 36 -52.60 -12.92 8.38
CA LEU A 36 -54.00 -13.23 8.75
C LEU A 36 -54.17 -14.61 9.44
N THR A 37 -55.39 -14.89 9.92
CA THR A 37 -55.76 -15.83 10.98
C THR A 37 -56.42 -17.15 10.52
N ALA A 38 -56.19 -18.22 11.30
CA ALA A 38 -57.09 -19.33 11.67
C ALA A 38 -58.19 -19.88 10.71
N ALA A 39 -58.07 -21.17 10.37
CA ALA A 39 -59.11 -22.22 10.28
C ALA A 39 -58.39 -23.60 10.36
N TYR A 40 -58.82 -24.61 11.14
CA TYR A 40 -59.82 -25.65 10.82
C TYR A 40 -59.69 -26.25 9.39
N SER A 41 -59.74 -27.57 9.13
CA SER A 41 -60.13 -28.72 9.97
C SER A 41 -59.46 -30.05 9.53
N SER A 42 -59.68 -31.08 10.33
CA SER A 42 -59.40 -32.51 10.18
C SER A 42 -59.74 -33.20 8.85
N GLU A 43 -58.91 -34.17 8.46
CA GLU A 43 -59.25 -35.55 8.01
C GLU A 43 -57.91 -36.32 7.87
N GLY A 44 -57.77 -37.64 8.07
CA GLY A 44 -58.73 -38.71 8.29
C GLY A 44 -58.26 -39.97 7.55
N GLY A 45 -57.49 -40.87 8.19
CA GLY A 45 -56.92 -42.04 7.50
C GLY A 45 -56.36 -43.10 8.46
N GLU A 46 -57.11 -44.20 8.64
CA GLU A 46 -56.80 -45.31 9.55
C GLU A 46 -55.94 -46.44 8.90
N PRO A 47 -55.44 -47.43 9.69
CA PRO A 47 -54.24 -48.19 9.34
C PRO A 47 -54.47 -49.60 8.75
N ALA A 48 -53.45 -50.12 8.07
CA ALA A 48 -53.36 -51.53 7.68
C ALA A 48 -52.84 -52.42 8.83
N LYS A 49 -53.57 -53.48 9.15
CA LYS A 49 -53.19 -54.51 10.14
C LYS A 49 -52.39 -55.64 9.48
N GLY A 50 -51.34 -56.13 10.15
CA GLY A 50 -50.63 -57.36 9.79
C GLY A 50 -50.39 -58.25 11.01
N LYS A 51 -50.97 -59.47 11.01
CA LYS A 51 -50.76 -60.53 12.01
C LYS A 51 -49.41 -61.23 11.73
N MET A 52 -48.51 -61.35 12.71
CA MET A 52 -48.41 -62.43 13.72
C MET A 52 -47.70 -63.69 13.21
N SER A 53 -46.53 -63.98 13.76
CA SER A 53 -45.97 -65.34 13.87
C SER A 53 -45.17 -65.45 15.16
N SER A 54 -45.31 -66.57 15.87
CA SER A 54 -44.74 -66.84 17.18
C SER A 54 -43.55 -67.80 17.09
N TYR A 55 -42.56 -67.63 17.96
CA TYR A 55 -41.62 -68.70 18.34
C TYR A 55 -41.32 -68.62 19.84
N HIS A 56 -41.17 -69.78 20.46
CA HIS A 56 -41.02 -69.92 21.92
C HIS A 56 -39.59 -69.69 22.41
N GLY A 57 -39.49 -69.07 23.59
CA GLY A 57 -38.59 -69.43 24.70
C GLY A 57 -37.10 -69.68 24.43
N ASN A 58 -36.26 -68.76 24.92
CA ASN A 58 -35.40 -69.10 26.05
C ASN A 58 -34.88 -67.85 26.78
N THR A 59 -34.91 -67.89 28.12
CA THR A 59 -34.38 -66.87 29.03
C THR A 59 -32.86 -66.96 29.15
N PHE A 60 -32.13 -65.85 28.98
CA PHE A 60 -30.89 -65.59 29.73
C PHE A 60 -30.56 -64.10 29.83
N ALA A 61 -30.04 -63.72 31.01
CA ALA A 61 -29.32 -62.48 31.35
C ALA A 61 -30.02 -61.11 31.17
N ASN A 62 -30.38 -60.51 32.30
CA ASN A 62 -30.60 -59.07 32.43
C ASN A 62 -29.36 -58.28 32.00
N ILE A 63 -29.51 -57.41 31.00
CA ILE A 63 -28.81 -56.12 30.98
C ILE A 63 -29.90 -55.07 31.12
N ASN A 64 -29.82 -54.27 32.19
CA ASN A 64 -30.70 -53.13 32.37
C ASN A 64 -30.46 -52.12 31.24
N ALA A 65 -31.25 -52.23 30.17
CA ALA A 65 -31.40 -51.17 29.21
C ALA A 65 -32.04 -49.99 29.94
N THR A 66 -31.20 -49.05 30.40
CA THR A 66 -31.64 -47.77 30.95
C THR A 66 -32.55 -47.15 29.90
N LYS A 67 -33.86 -47.17 30.19
CA LYS A 67 -34.90 -46.76 29.27
C LYS A 67 -34.68 -45.29 28.98
N LEU A 68 -34.05 -44.98 27.83
CA LEU A 68 -33.92 -43.62 27.33
C LEU A 68 -35.35 -43.11 27.13
N THR A 69 -35.84 -42.38 28.13
CA THR A 69 -37.05 -41.60 28.00
C THR A 69 -36.84 -40.69 26.80
N PRO A 70 -37.75 -40.65 25.81
CA PRO A 70 -37.68 -39.64 24.76
C PRO A 70 -37.52 -38.27 25.43
N ASN A 71 -36.59 -37.43 24.96
CA ASN A 71 -36.36 -36.11 25.56
C ASN A 71 -37.71 -35.42 25.72
N LYS A 72 -38.09 -35.19 26.97
CA LYS A 72 -39.38 -34.61 27.31
C LYS A 72 -39.33 -33.14 26.88
N VAL A 73 -39.86 -32.86 25.69
CA VAL A 73 -39.96 -31.52 25.13
C VAL A 73 -40.56 -30.61 26.19
N VAL A 74 -39.76 -29.65 26.63
CA VAL A 74 -40.14 -28.68 27.66
C VAL A 74 -40.88 -27.55 26.94
N PRO A 75 -42.11 -27.20 27.37
CA PRO A 75 -42.83 -26.08 26.77
C PRO A 75 -42.09 -24.76 26.99
N SER A 76 -42.25 -23.83 26.04
CA SER A 76 -41.67 -22.49 26.07
C SER A 76 -41.97 -21.75 27.38
N LEU A 77 -40.96 -21.13 27.99
CA LEU A 77 -41.17 -20.17 29.07
C LEU A 77 -41.56 -18.82 28.46
N ILE A 78 -42.86 -18.53 28.45
CA ILE A 78 -43.42 -17.29 27.91
C ILE A 78 -43.70 -16.31 29.04
N ALA A 79 -43.08 -15.13 29.00
CA ALA A 79 -43.33 -14.00 29.90
C ALA A 79 -43.98 -12.86 29.10
N ASP A 80 -45.32 -12.85 29.08
CA ASP A 80 -46.12 -11.85 28.38
C ASP A 80 -46.65 -10.84 29.41
N ASP A 81 -46.21 -9.58 29.32
CA ASP A 81 -46.42 -8.50 30.30
C ASP A 81 -46.24 -8.91 31.79
N THR A 82 -45.41 -9.92 32.03
CA THR A 82 -45.14 -10.58 33.32
C THR A 82 -43.64 -10.82 33.50
N ALA A 83 -43.18 -10.97 34.74
CA ALA A 83 -41.81 -11.33 35.06
C ALA A 83 -41.68 -12.84 35.37
N LYS A 84 -40.67 -13.51 34.82
CA LYS A 84 -40.37 -14.94 35.07
C LYS A 84 -38.88 -15.21 35.24
N THR A 85 -38.56 -16.28 35.95
CA THR A 85 -37.19 -16.78 36.09
C THR A 85 -37.01 -18.06 35.27
N ALA A 86 -35.96 -18.14 34.46
CA ALA A 86 -35.59 -19.34 33.68
C ALA A 86 -34.43 -20.08 34.38
N ASN A 87 -34.52 -21.38 34.57
CA ASN A 87 -33.47 -22.18 35.21
C ASN A 87 -33.46 -23.63 34.72
N GLY A 88 -32.40 -24.38 35.03
CA GLY A 88 -32.30 -25.80 34.68
C GLY A 88 -32.12 -26.00 33.17
N THR A 89 -32.93 -26.88 32.56
CA THR A 89 -32.87 -27.17 31.12
C THR A 89 -34.20 -26.91 30.43
N HIS A 90 -34.18 -26.09 29.38
CA HIS A 90 -35.29 -25.90 28.45
C HIS A 90 -34.90 -26.52 27.10
N ASP A 91 -35.42 -27.70 26.78
CA ASP A 91 -35.22 -28.38 25.50
C ASP A 91 -36.52 -28.42 24.69
N THR A 92 -36.59 -27.69 23.59
CA THR A 92 -37.75 -27.65 22.69
C THR A 92 -37.70 -28.70 21.57
N GLY A 93 -36.65 -29.53 21.51
CA GLY A 93 -36.50 -30.57 20.49
C GLY A 93 -36.29 -30.00 19.08
N LYS A 94 -36.92 -30.60 18.06
CA LYS A 94 -36.86 -30.15 16.65
C LYS A 94 -38.21 -29.58 16.18
N VAL A 95 -38.61 -28.43 16.72
CA VAL A 95 -39.89 -27.76 16.43
C VAL A 95 -39.62 -26.46 15.66
N LYS A 96 -40.30 -26.27 14.52
CA LYS A 96 -40.06 -25.13 13.62
C LYS A 96 -40.65 -23.81 14.15
N GLY A 97 -40.02 -22.70 13.78
CA GLY A 97 -40.51 -21.33 14.01
C GLY A 97 -40.76 -21.00 15.49
N VAL A 98 -41.83 -20.22 15.75
CA VAL A 98 -42.19 -19.71 17.10
C VAL A 98 -42.28 -20.82 18.15
N ALA A 99 -42.86 -21.97 17.78
CA ALA A 99 -43.03 -23.12 18.67
C ALA A 99 -41.71 -23.82 19.04
N GLY A 100 -40.63 -23.56 18.30
CA GLY A 100 -39.27 -23.96 18.68
C GLY A 100 -38.66 -23.10 19.79
N SER A 101 -39.24 -21.96 20.15
CA SER A 101 -38.59 -21.02 21.06
C SER A 101 -38.63 -21.47 22.51
N ALA A 102 -37.49 -21.50 23.19
CA ALA A 102 -37.40 -21.93 24.59
C ALA A 102 -37.79 -20.81 25.57
N LEU A 103 -37.30 -19.59 25.35
CA LEU A 103 -37.62 -18.40 26.16
C LEU A 103 -38.25 -17.31 25.28
N ILE A 104 -39.41 -16.77 25.68
CA ILE A 104 -40.06 -15.67 24.98
C ILE A 104 -40.52 -14.59 25.96
N ALA A 105 -39.97 -13.37 25.86
CA ALA A 105 -40.47 -12.20 26.58
C ALA A 105 -41.24 -11.30 25.61
N ARG A 106 -42.49 -10.94 25.95
CA ARG A 106 -43.35 -10.11 25.10
C ARG A 106 -43.88 -8.87 25.83
N ASN A 107 -44.05 -7.82 25.05
CA ASN A 107 -44.62 -6.54 25.49
C ASN A 107 -43.75 -5.84 26.55
N LYS A 108 -44.09 -4.57 26.87
CA LYS A 108 -43.18 -3.67 27.62
C LYS A 108 -42.91 -4.12 29.07
N LYS A 109 -43.74 -5.00 29.64
CA LYS A 109 -43.55 -5.56 30.99
C LYS A 109 -43.10 -7.03 30.99
N GLY A 110 -42.96 -7.65 29.81
CA GLY A 110 -42.45 -9.02 29.69
C GLY A 110 -40.98 -9.07 30.05
N VAL A 111 -40.63 -9.78 31.13
CA VAL A 111 -39.25 -9.89 31.62
C VAL A 111 -38.91 -11.36 31.90
N ILE A 112 -37.78 -11.83 31.36
CA ILE A 112 -37.18 -13.12 31.75
C ILE A 112 -35.78 -12.87 32.31
N THR A 113 -35.52 -13.40 33.50
CA THR A 113 -34.18 -13.41 34.11
C THR A 113 -33.72 -14.86 34.28
N SER A 114 -32.53 -15.21 33.82
CA SER A 114 -31.97 -16.55 34.09
C SER A 114 -31.55 -16.70 35.56
N ALA A 115 -31.58 -17.91 36.10
CA ALA A 115 -30.78 -18.33 37.25
C ALA A 115 -29.84 -19.47 36.83
N ALA A 116 -28.60 -19.45 37.32
CA ALA A 116 -27.58 -20.42 36.93
C ALA A 116 -27.72 -21.75 37.70
N PRO A 117 -27.44 -22.91 37.07
CA PRO A 117 -27.15 -23.09 35.65
C PRO A 117 -28.42 -23.05 34.79
N LEU A 118 -28.30 -22.55 33.56
CA LEU A 118 -29.35 -22.55 32.55
C LEU A 118 -28.83 -23.13 31.24
N THR A 119 -29.45 -24.21 30.76
CA THR A 119 -29.17 -24.82 29.46
C THR A 119 -30.39 -24.70 28.57
N ILE A 120 -30.19 -24.16 27.38
CA ILE A 120 -31.24 -24.00 26.37
C ILE A 120 -30.86 -24.84 25.16
N ILE A 121 -31.77 -25.72 24.74
CA ILE A 121 -31.64 -26.57 23.57
C ILE A 121 -32.83 -26.30 22.66
N THR A 122 -32.55 -25.95 21.41
CA THR A 122 -33.56 -25.61 20.43
C THR A 122 -33.16 -26.15 19.06
N GLY A 123 -34.15 -26.62 18.31
CA GLY A 123 -33.96 -27.24 17.01
C GLY A 123 -35.16 -27.01 16.10
N GLY A 124 -34.94 -27.02 14.79
CA GLY A 124 -35.97 -26.83 13.78
C GLY A 124 -35.68 -25.61 12.90
N ASP A 125 -36.21 -25.62 11.68
CA ASP A 125 -36.03 -24.46 10.79
C ASP A 125 -36.74 -23.23 11.37
N ASP A 126 -36.07 -22.08 11.26
CA ASP A 126 -36.45 -20.78 11.81
C ASP A 126 -36.67 -20.76 13.35
N ALA A 127 -36.23 -21.81 14.06
CA ALA A 127 -36.37 -21.90 15.50
C ALA A 127 -35.49 -20.88 16.22
N THR A 128 -36.05 -20.16 17.20
CA THR A 128 -35.37 -19.06 17.90
C THR A 128 -35.26 -19.35 19.38
N ALA A 129 -34.08 -19.70 19.90
CA ALA A 129 -33.95 -20.20 21.28
C ALA A 129 -34.37 -19.18 22.35
N VAL A 130 -33.98 -17.91 22.19
CA VAL A 130 -34.29 -16.80 23.10
C VAL A 130 -34.83 -15.61 22.32
N TRP A 131 -36.05 -15.18 22.61
CA TRP A 131 -36.74 -14.13 21.85
C TRP A 131 -37.33 -13.02 22.74
N GLY A 132 -36.81 -11.80 22.59
CA GLY A 132 -37.45 -10.58 23.09
C GLY A 132 -38.29 -9.92 21.98
N GLU A 133 -39.58 -9.71 22.22
CA GLU A 133 -40.55 -9.21 21.24
C GLU A 133 -41.31 -7.98 21.79
N LYS A 134 -41.54 -6.95 20.96
CA LYS A 134 -42.43 -5.80 21.26
C LYS A 134 -42.13 -5.06 22.58
N GLY A 135 -40.86 -4.95 22.96
CA GLY A 135 -40.44 -4.33 24.22
C GLY A 135 -40.09 -5.31 25.34
N GLY A 136 -40.20 -6.62 25.07
CA GLY A 136 -39.83 -7.67 26.02
C GLY A 136 -38.32 -7.69 26.31
N LYS A 137 -37.97 -7.98 27.57
CA LYS A 137 -36.60 -7.93 28.08
C LYS A 137 -36.14 -9.28 28.60
N ILE A 138 -34.93 -9.69 28.23
CA ILE A 138 -34.32 -10.95 28.70
C ILE A 138 -32.91 -10.68 29.22
N THR A 139 -32.59 -11.21 30.40
CA THR A 139 -31.27 -11.12 31.02
C THR A 139 -30.73 -12.52 31.28
N LEU A 140 -29.62 -12.87 30.61
CA LEU A 140 -28.93 -14.14 30.73
C LEU A 140 -27.59 -13.95 31.47
N PHE A 141 -27.46 -14.57 32.63
CA PHE A 141 -26.28 -14.52 33.48
C PHE A 141 -25.25 -15.62 33.14
N GLU A 142 -24.08 -15.48 33.76
CA GLU A 142 -22.95 -16.39 33.66
C GLU A 142 -23.35 -17.86 33.92
N GLY A 143 -22.80 -18.79 33.14
CA GLY A 143 -23.15 -20.21 33.18
C GLY A 143 -24.34 -20.59 32.29
N THR A 144 -24.93 -19.65 31.54
CA THR A 144 -25.97 -19.95 30.55
C THR A 144 -25.37 -20.51 29.24
N THR A 145 -25.87 -21.67 28.81
CA THR A 145 -25.51 -22.31 27.53
C THR A 145 -26.70 -22.34 26.57
N VAL A 146 -26.50 -21.97 25.30
CA VAL A 146 -27.55 -21.95 24.27
C VAL A 146 -27.11 -22.75 23.05
N ASN A 147 -27.77 -23.88 22.79
CA ASN A 147 -27.52 -24.75 21.65
C ASN A 147 -28.72 -24.71 20.71
N THR A 148 -28.54 -24.13 19.51
CA THR A 148 -29.61 -23.95 18.53
C THR A 148 -29.29 -24.65 17.21
N SER A 149 -30.27 -25.27 16.55
CA SER A 149 -30.05 -25.98 15.29
C SER A 149 -31.21 -25.88 14.29
N GLY A 150 -30.90 -25.92 12.98
CA GLY A 150 -31.90 -25.85 11.90
C GLY A 150 -31.59 -24.74 10.90
N LYS A 151 -32.21 -24.78 9.71
CA LYS A 151 -32.02 -23.72 8.72
C LYS A 151 -32.61 -22.41 9.27
N GLY A 152 -31.91 -21.27 9.14
CA GLY A 152 -32.39 -19.96 9.61
C GLY A 152 -32.53 -19.83 11.13
N ALA A 153 -32.14 -20.85 11.90
CA ALA A 153 -32.34 -20.89 13.34
C ALA A 153 -31.45 -19.86 14.07
N ARG A 154 -31.94 -19.27 15.17
CA ARG A 154 -31.32 -18.11 15.83
C ARG A 154 -31.15 -18.40 17.32
N ALA A 155 -29.97 -18.16 17.89
CA ALA A 155 -29.81 -18.36 19.33
C ALA A 155 -30.45 -17.21 20.14
N LEU A 156 -30.13 -15.95 19.80
CA LEU A 156 -30.75 -14.77 20.41
C LEU A 156 -31.42 -13.89 19.33
N LEU A 157 -32.68 -13.52 19.54
CA LEU A 157 -33.42 -12.57 18.70
C LEU A 157 -34.09 -11.49 19.54
N SER A 158 -33.68 -10.24 19.35
CA SER A 158 -34.36 -9.06 19.89
C SER A 158 -35.04 -8.34 18.74
N SER A 159 -36.38 -8.32 18.72
CA SER A 159 -37.18 -7.79 17.61
C SER A 159 -38.20 -6.76 18.10
N GLY A 160 -38.22 -5.61 17.43
CA GLY A 160 -39.11 -4.49 17.74
C GLY A 160 -38.51 -3.49 18.75
N ALA A 161 -38.92 -2.24 18.63
CA ALA A 161 -38.49 -1.14 19.49
C ALA A 161 -38.61 -1.49 20.99
N LEU A 162 -37.57 -1.10 21.76
CA LEU A 162 -37.41 -1.35 23.20
C LEU A 162 -37.22 -2.82 23.61
N SER A 163 -37.27 -3.79 22.69
CA SER A 163 -36.88 -5.17 22.98
C SER A 163 -35.39 -5.22 23.32
N HIS A 164 -35.02 -6.00 24.33
CA HIS A 164 -33.64 -6.08 24.80
C HIS A 164 -33.26 -7.48 25.28
N ILE A 165 -32.11 -7.98 24.83
CA ILE A 165 -31.47 -9.17 25.39
C ILE A 165 -30.09 -8.79 25.90
N SER A 166 -29.82 -8.99 27.19
CA SER A 166 -28.48 -8.90 27.77
C SER A 166 -27.93 -10.30 28.10
N GLY A 167 -26.63 -10.50 27.89
CA GLY A 167 -25.96 -11.77 28.10
C GLY A 167 -24.56 -11.61 28.68
N LYS A 168 -24.26 -12.26 29.81
CA LYS A 168 -22.94 -12.25 30.44
C LYS A 168 -22.29 -13.63 30.37
N LYS A 169 -21.10 -13.72 29.76
CA LYS A 169 -20.29 -14.95 29.63
C LYS A 169 -21.11 -16.17 29.15
N LEU A 170 -21.89 -15.96 28.08
CA LEU A 170 -22.69 -17.02 27.49
C LEU A 170 -21.80 -18.00 26.70
N THR A 171 -22.22 -19.26 26.61
CA THR A 171 -21.70 -20.21 25.61
C THR A 171 -22.79 -20.50 24.61
N ILE A 172 -22.62 -20.04 23.36
CA ILE A 172 -23.64 -20.13 22.31
C ILE A 172 -23.10 -20.91 21.12
N LEU A 173 -23.88 -21.89 20.66
CA LEU A 173 -23.61 -22.68 19.46
C LEU A 173 -24.86 -22.77 18.58
N THR A 174 -24.83 -22.10 17.43
CA THR A 174 -25.89 -22.19 16.40
C THR A 174 -25.41 -23.04 15.22
N LYS A 175 -26.24 -23.98 14.73
CA LYS A 175 -25.91 -24.85 13.58
C LYS A 175 -27.02 -24.88 12.53
N GLY A 176 -26.68 -24.66 11.27
CA GLY A 176 -27.56 -24.76 10.12
C GLY A 176 -27.25 -23.68 9.10
N ASP A 177 -27.69 -23.88 7.86
CA ASP A 177 -27.55 -22.87 6.82
C ASP A 177 -28.39 -21.63 7.19
N GLU A 178 -27.88 -20.43 6.89
CA GLU A 178 -28.49 -19.13 7.24
C GLU A 178 -28.70 -18.91 8.75
N ALA A 179 -28.14 -19.77 9.62
CA ALA A 179 -28.37 -19.73 11.06
C ALA A 179 -27.57 -18.62 11.77
N ALA A 180 -28.18 -17.97 12.75
CA ALA A 180 -27.67 -16.76 13.40
C ALA A 180 -27.28 -16.96 14.88
N GLY A 181 -26.25 -16.26 15.31
CA GLY A 181 -25.83 -16.19 16.70
C GLY A 181 -26.71 -15.25 17.51
N ALA A 182 -26.43 -13.96 17.41
CA ALA A 182 -27.20 -12.90 18.06
C ALA A 182 -27.73 -11.92 17.01
N THR A 183 -29.05 -11.69 16.99
CA THR A 183 -29.69 -10.69 16.12
C THR A 183 -30.47 -9.65 16.92
N ALA A 184 -30.23 -8.37 16.61
CA ALA A 184 -31.16 -7.28 16.85
C ALA A 184 -31.82 -6.86 15.53
N GLN A 185 -33.14 -6.69 15.52
CA GLN A 185 -33.89 -6.18 14.37
C GLN A 185 -35.06 -5.28 14.76
N ASP A 186 -35.53 -4.47 13.81
CA ASP A 186 -36.72 -3.60 13.95
C ASP A 186 -36.67 -2.64 15.17
N GLY A 187 -35.47 -2.12 15.50
CA GLY A 187 -35.25 -1.28 16.68
C GLY A 187 -35.03 -2.05 17.99
N GLY A 188 -34.85 -3.37 17.92
CA GLY A 188 -34.43 -4.21 19.03
C GLY A 188 -32.96 -4.00 19.41
N SER A 189 -32.56 -4.56 20.55
CA SER A 189 -31.19 -4.48 21.07
C SER A 189 -30.67 -5.80 21.64
N VAL A 190 -29.40 -6.12 21.40
CA VAL A 190 -28.69 -7.23 22.05
C VAL A 190 -27.36 -6.75 22.60
N GLU A 191 -27.07 -7.05 23.86
CA GLU A 191 -25.79 -6.76 24.52
C GLU A 191 -25.16 -8.04 25.07
N LEU A 192 -23.90 -8.30 24.69
CA LEU A 192 -23.11 -9.44 25.15
C LEU A 192 -21.84 -8.96 25.84
N THR A 193 -21.52 -9.51 27.00
CA THR A 193 -20.28 -9.21 27.75
C THR A 193 -19.57 -10.50 28.15
N GLY A 194 -18.44 -10.78 27.51
CA GLY A 194 -17.66 -12.01 27.67
C GLY A 194 -18.32 -13.25 27.05
N GLY A 195 -17.59 -14.36 27.08
CA GLY A 195 -18.10 -15.66 26.61
C GLY A 195 -17.80 -15.94 25.15
N LYS A 196 -18.37 -17.04 24.65
CA LYS A 196 -18.06 -17.63 23.35
C LYS A 196 -19.33 -17.78 22.50
N LEU A 197 -19.27 -17.31 21.27
CA LEU A 197 -20.30 -17.47 20.25
C LEU A 197 -19.73 -18.25 19.07
N THR A 198 -20.40 -19.30 18.62
CA THR A 198 -19.99 -20.08 17.47
C THR A 198 -21.17 -20.38 16.55
N THR A 199 -21.04 -20.07 15.26
CA THR A 199 -22.07 -20.42 14.26
C THR A 199 -21.50 -21.25 13.12
N LYS A 200 -22.28 -22.23 12.64
CA LYS A 200 -21.84 -23.21 11.64
C LYS A 200 -22.92 -23.49 10.60
N GLY A 201 -22.61 -23.27 9.33
CA GLY A 201 -23.49 -23.55 8.19
C GLY A 201 -23.20 -22.61 7.02
N LYS A 202 -23.71 -22.92 5.83
CA LYS A 202 -23.59 -22.01 4.68
C LYS A 202 -24.36 -20.72 4.99
N GLY A 203 -23.75 -19.56 4.81
CA GLY A 203 -24.38 -18.28 5.14
C GLY A 203 -24.69 -18.11 6.62
N ALA A 204 -24.02 -18.83 7.53
CA ALA A 204 -24.24 -18.65 8.96
C ALA A 204 -23.66 -17.33 9.47
N PHE A 205 -24.36 -16.65 10.37
CA PHE A 205 -24.03 -15.29 10.81
C PHE A 205 -23.73 -15.23 12.30
N GLY A 206 -22.68 -14.52 12.71
CA GLY A 206 -22.33 -14.36 14.12
C GLY A 206 -23.20 -13.32 14.82
N LEU A 207 -22.90 -12.04 14.58
CA LEU A 207 -23.69 -10.89 15.05
C LEU A 207 -24.48 -10.31 13.87
N MET A 208 -25.73 -9.92 14.10
CA MET A 208 -26.56 -9.26 13.10
C MET A 208 -27.29 -8.07 13.72
N SER A 209 -27.03 -6.86 13.22
CA SER A 209 -27.80 -5.66 13.58
C SER A 209 -28.53 -5.22 12.31
N LEU A 210 -29.85 -5.37 12.27
CA LEU A 210 -30.64 -5.29 11.02
C LEU A 210 -31.72 -4.21 11.12
N GLY A 211 -31.78 -3.30 10.15
CA GLY A 211 -32.80 -2.25 10.15
C GLY A 211 -32.46 -1.06 11.05
N LYS A 212 -33.14 0.05 10.78
CA LYS A 212 -32.98 1.32 11.50
C LYS A 212 -33.12 1.14 13.02
N ASP A 213 -32.22 1.81 13.75
CA ASP A 213 -32.15 1.89 15.21
C ASP A 213 -31.93 0.54 15.94
N SER A 214 -31.78 -0.57 15.22
CA SER A 214 -31.35 -1.84 15.80
C SER A 214 -29.90 -1.77 16.28
N THR A 215 -29.61 -2.41 17.43
CA THR A 215 -28.29 -2.33 18.08
C THR A 215 -27.76 -3.69 18.51
N VAL A 216 -26.50 -3.99 18.17
CA VAL A 216 -25.76 -5.11 18.76
C VAL A 216 -24.46 -4.60 19.39
N THR A 217 -24.27 -4.89 20.67
CA THR A 217 -23.06 -4.58 21.43
C THR A 217 -22.40 -5.88 21.89
N ALA A 218 -21.10 -6.05 21.61
CA ALA A 218 -20.31 -7.19 22.02
C ALA A 218 -19.01 -6.74 22.71
N ASN A 219 -18.94 -6.92 24.02
CA ASN A 219 -17.81 -6.54 24.86
C ASN A 219 -17.02 -7.80 25.25
N ASN A 220 -15.76 -7.94 24.82
CA ASN A 220 -14.88 -9.08 25.11
C ASN A 220 -15.46 -10.47 24.73
N VAL A 221 -16.24 -10.54 23.65
CA VAL A 221 -16.80 -11.79 23.13
C VAL A 221 -15.82 -12.47 22.18
N GLU A 222 -15.65 -13.79 22.31
CA GLU A 222 -14.97 -14.61 21.30
C GLU A 222 -16.00 -15.18 20.32
N LEU A 223 -16.00 -14.69 19.07
CA LEU A 223 -16.90 -15.13 18.00
C LEU A 223 -16.14 -15.87 16.89
N SER A 224 -16.65 -17.05 16.51
CA SER A 224 -16.24 -17.76 15.30
C SER A 224 -17.43 -18.18 14.42
N THR A 225 -17.33 -17.94 13.11
CA THR A 225 -18.32 -18.36 12.11
C THR A 225 -17.68 -19.30 11.08
N SER A 226 -18.41 -20.30 10.60
CA SER A 226 -17.86 -21.33 9.70
C SER A 226 -18.89 -21.88 8.71
N GLY A 227 -18.42 -22.23 7.51
CA GLY A 227 -19.23 -22.55 6.33
C GLY A 227 -19.01 -21.52 5.22
N ALA A 228 -19.31 -21.85 3.96
CA ALA A 228 -19.18 -20.88 2.87
C ALA A 228 -20.10 -19.68 3.10
N GLU A 229 -19.62 -18.46 2.81
CA GLU A 229 -20.37 -17.21 2.99
C GLU A 229 -20.80 -16.94 4.46
N ALA A 230 -20.18 -17.60 5.45
CA ALA A 230 -20.51 -17.46 6.87
C ALA A 230 -19.88 -16.19 7.51
N HIS A 231 -20.53 -15.04 7.38
CA HIS A 231 -20.02 -13.74 7.84
C HIS A 231 -19.97 -13.59 9.38
N GLY A 232 -18.92 -12.94 9.87
CA GLY A 232 -18.71 -12.66 11.30
C GLY A 232 -19.78 -11.74 11.88
N ALA A 233 -19.81 -10.48 11.44
CA ALA A 233 -20.80 -9.50 11.85
C ALA A 233 -21.49 -8.84 10.65
N ILE A 234 -22.78 -8.54 10.80
CA ILE A 234 -23.62 -7.87 9.79
C ILE A 234 -24.23 -6.59 10.35
N VAL A 235 -24.24 -5.54 9.53
CA VAL A 235 -25.02 -4.31 9.71
C VAL A 235 -25.87 -4.02 8.47
N SER A 236 -27.04 -3.43 8.63
CA SER A 236 -27.92 -3.06 7.52
C SER A 236 -28.82 -1.87 7.83
N ASP A 237 -29.21 -1.15 6.78
CA ASP A 237 -30.41 -0.28 6.74
C ASP A 237 -30.53 0.75 7.89
N GLY A 238 -29.41 1.23 8.44
CA GLY A 238 -29.38 2.23 9.52
C GLY A 238 -29.18 1.67 10.91
N SER A 239 -28.70 0.43 11.03
CA SER A 239 -28.39 -0.21 12.30
C SER A 239 -27.04 0.22 12.88
N LYS A 240 -26.79 -0.16 14.14
CA LYS A 240 -25.51 0.03 14.84
C LYS A 240 -24.94 -1.28 15.35
N LEU A 241 -23.63 -1.44 15.17
CA LEU A 241 -22.80 -2.47 15.78
C LEU A 241 -21.73 -1.81 16.65
N THR A 242 -21.44 -2.38 17.81
CA THR A 242 -20.34 -1.96 18.68
C THR A 242 -19.60 -3.19 19.20
N ILE A 243 -18.29 -3.23 18.99
CA ILE A 243 -17.41 -4.32 19.44
C ILE A 243 -16.29 -3.70 20.27
N THR A 244 -16.19 -4.10 21.53
CA THR A 244 -15.15 -3.61 22.45
C THR A 244 -14.33 -4.78 22.97
N GLY A 245 -13.08 -4.92 22.55
CA GLY A 245 -12.25 -6.08 22.84
C GLY A 245 -12.76 -7.37 22.18
N GLY A 246 -12.20 -8.50 22.58
CA GLY A 246 -12.55 -9.80 22.01
C GLY A 246 -12.15 -9.98 20.54
N SER A 247 -12.81 -10.91 19.86
CA SER A 247 -12.46 -11.25 18.47
C SER A 247 -13.66 -11.72 17.65
N VAL A 248 -13.66 -11.40 16.36
CA VAL A 248 -14.59 -11.93 15.35
C VAL A 248 -13.78 -12.64 14.27
N THR A 249 -13.96 -13.95 14.16
CA THR A 249 -13.21 -14.81 13.25
C THR A 249 -14.14 -15.50 12.25
N ALA A 250 -14.08 -15.10 10.98
CA ALA A 250 -14.79 -15.74 9.89
C ALA A 250 -13.89 -16.79 9.19
N LEU A 251 -14.25 -18.07 9.30
CA LEU A 251 -13.47 -19.20 8.76
C LEU A 251 -13.89 -19.60 7.34
N GLY A 252 -14.98 -19.03 6.84
CA GLY A 252 -15.66 -19.43 5.62
C GLY A 252 -15.05 -18.90 4.33
N ASP A 253 -15.07 -19.72 3.27
CA ASP A 253 -14.79 -19.27 1.90
C ASP A 253 -15.74 -18.09 1.54
N LYS A 254 -15.19 -17.01 0.99
CA LYS A 254 -15.90 -15.73 0.71
C LYS A 254 -16.51 -15.02 1.93
N ALA A 255 -16.30 -15.49 3.15
CA ALA A 255 -16.84 -14.83 4.32
C ALA A 255 -16.16 -13.47 4.58
N ALA A 256 -16.89 -12.55 5.19
CA ALA A 256 -16.34 -11.27 5.66
C ALA A 256 -16.34 -11.22 7.18
N ALA A 257 -15.35 -10.57 7.79
CA ALA A 257 -15.38 -10.31 9.24
C ALA A 257 -16.48 -9.29 9.57
N LEU A 258 -16.66 -8.27 8.73
CA LEU A 258 -17.78 -7.33 8.74
C LEU A 258 -18.43 -7.24 7.34
N HIS A 259 -19.76 -7.31 7.28
CA HIS A 259 -20.54 -7.19 6.05
C HIS A 259 -21.63 -6.12 6.24
N ALA A 260 -21.64 -5.08 5.41
CA ALA A 260 -22.76 -4.14 5.29
C ALA A 260 -23.57 -4.42 4.02
N LEU A 261 -24.89 -4.58 4.20
CA LEU A 261 -25.86 -4.89 3.15
C LEU A 261 -27.14 -4.07 3.33
N SER A 262 -28.04 -4.10 2.34
CA SER A 262 -29.40 -3.55 2.47
C SER A 262 -30.45 -4.61 2.18
N SER A 263 -31.51 -4.58 2.99
CA SER A 263 -32.77 -5.30 2.75
C SER A 263 -33.91 -4.37 2.30
N SER A 264 -33.82 -3.08 2.63
CA SER A 264 -34.89 -2.09 2.40
C SER A 264 -34.75 -1.29 1.10
N LYS A 265 -33.53 -1.20 0.54
CA LYS A 265 -33.12 -0.26 -0.51
C LYS A 265 -33.31 1.23 -0.16
N VAL A 266 -33.51 1.54 1.13
CA VAL A 266 -33.52 2.91 1.64
C VAL A 266 -32.09 3.29 2.05
N MET A 267 -31.63 4.45 1.57
CA MET A 267 -30.30 5.00 1.89
C MET A 267 -30.20 5.40 3.36
N ASN A 268 -29.79 4.46 4.21
CA ASN A 268 -29.58 4.66 5.63
C ASN A 268 -28.13 4.33 6.02
N THR A 269 -27.45 5.26 6.68
CA THR A 269 -26.08 5.05 7.17
C THR A 269 -26.07 4.08 8.34
N SER A 270 -25.50 2.90 8.12
CA SER A 270 -25.23 1.91 9.17
C SER A 270 -23.87 2.20 9.82
N THR A 271 -23.74 1.92 11.12
CA THR A 271 -22.55 2.27 11.91
C THR A 271 -21.90 1.05 12.55
N ALA A 272 -20.56 0.98 12.50
CA ALA A 272 -19.77 -0.02 13.21
C ALA A 272 -18.63 0.65 14.00
N THR A 273 -18.68 0.58 15.33
CA THR A 273 -17.62 1.08 16.21
C THR A 273 -16.85 -0.11 16.77
N ILE A 274 -15.54 -0.16 16.55
CA ILE A 274 -14.70 -1.31 16.89
C ILE A 274 -13.49 -0.80 17.68
N THR A 275 -13.37 -1.21 18.94
CA THR A 275 -12.39 -0.68 19.89
C THR A 275 -11.59 -1.83 20.52
N ASN A 276 -10.26 -1.79 20.46
CA ASN A 276 -9.33 -2.80 20.98
C ASN A 276 -9.64 -4.26 20.58
N ALA A 277 -10.30 -4.48 19.44
CA ALA A 277 -10.79 -5.79 19.00
C ALA A 277 -10.04 -6.32 17.76
N THR A 278 -10.13 -7.64 17.51
CA THR A 278 -9.59 -8.27 16.30
C THR A 278 -10.70 -8.81 15.41
N LEU A 279 -10.81 -8.31 14.18
CA LEU A 279 -11.73 -8.80 13.14
C LEU A 279 -10.91 -9.48 12.04
N ARG A 280 -11.17 -10.76 11.75
CA ARG A 280 -10.38 -11.53 10.78
C ARG A 280 -11.25 -12.43 9.91
N SER A 281 -10.95 -12.50 8.61
CA SER A 281 -11.45 -13.54 7.70
C SER A 281 -10.31 -14.39 7.15
N ASP A 282 -10.33 -15.71 7.38
CA ASP A 282 -9.26 -16.63 6.94
C ASP A 282 -9.31 -16.94 5.44
N LYS A 283 -10.45 -16.72 4.79
CA LYS A 283 -10.70 -17.15 3.39
C LYS A 283 -11.60 -16.21 2.59
N GLY A 284 -11.63 -14.96 3.02
CA GLY A 284 -12.39 -13.89 2.39
C GLY A 284 -11.87 -12.54 2.86
N VAL A 285 -12.75 -11.56 2.98
CA VAL A 285 -12.35 -10.16 3.16
C VAL A 285 -12.51 -9.65 4.60
N GLY A 286 -11.79 -8.59 4.95
CA GLY A 286 -11.99 -7.90 6.23
C GLY A 286 -13.38 -7.26 6.31
N ILE A 287 -13.65 -6.32 5.40
CA ILE A 287 -14.93 -5.63 5.24
C ILE A 287 -15.46 -5.85 3.82
N THR A 288 -16.75 -6.17 3.70
CA THR A 288 -17.48 -6.06 2.43
C THR A 288 -18.67 -5.11 2.54
N VAL A 289 -18.91 -4.33 1.49
CA VAL A 289 -20.05 -3.42 1.36
C VAL A 289 -20.64 -3.59 -0.04
N THR A 290 -21.94 -3.85 -0.13
CA THR A 290 -22.64 -4.17 -1.39
C THR A 290 -23.99 -3.47 -1.46
N ASP A 291 -24.46 -3.16 -2.68
CA ASP A 291 -25.66 -2.39 -3.03
C ASP A 291 -25.52 -0.87 -2.83
N ALA A 292 -25.99 -0.10 -3.83
CA ALA A 292 -25.89 1.35 -3.91
C ALA A 292 -26.65 2.12 -2.81
N SER A 293 -27.58 1.48 -2.11
CA SER A 293 -28.27 2.04 -0.94
C SER A 293 -27.47 1.92 0.37
N VAL A 294 -26.37 1.16 0.38
CA VAL A 294 -25.59 0.92 1.60
C VAL A 294 -24.50 1.96 1.80
N ILE A 295 -24.62 2.66 2.92
CA ILE A 295 -23.56 3.52 3.46
C ILE A 295 -23.12 2.91 4.80
N LEU A 296 -21.87 2.44 4.87
CA LEU A 296 -21.22 2.02 6.12
C LEU A 296 -20.30 3.14 6.61
N LYS A 297 -20.51 3.61 7.85
CA LYS A 297 -19.49 4.30 8.63
C LYS A 297 -18.86 3.33 9.61
N ALA A 298 -17.58 3.02 9.45
CA ALA A 298 -16.81 2.17 10.34
C ALA A 298 -15.70 2.98 11.01
N ASP A 299 -15.65 2.95 12.33
CA ASP A 299 -14.63 3.63 13.14
C ASP A 299 -13.85 2.58 13.96
N LEU A 300 -12.53 2.49 13.74
CA LEU A 300 -11.61 1.58 14.42
C LEU A 300 -10.72 2.37 15.39
N SER A 301 -10.58 1.90 16.63
CA SER A 301 -9.64 2.43 17.62
C SER A 301 -8.87 1.28 18.28
N GLY A 302 -7.53 1.33 18.32
CA GLY A 302 -6.69 0.26 18.87
C GLY A 302 -6.93 -1.15 18.29
N SER A 303 -7.58 -1.25 17.13
CA SER A 303 -8.17 -2.49 16.63
C SER A 303 -7.43 -3.04 15.42
N THR A 304 -7.50 -4.36 15.21
CA THR A 304 -6.91 -5.02 14.05
C THR A 304 -8.00 -5.56 13.13
N ILE A 305 -7.92 -5.28 11.83
CA ILE A 305 -8.78 -5.90 10.82
C ILE A 305 -8.00 -6.43 9.62
N SER A 306 -8.34 -7.64 9.19
CA SER A 306 -7.67 -8.32 8.07
C SER A 306 -8.57 -9.34 7.37
N GLY A 307 -8.27 -9.62 6.09
CA GLY A 307 -8.89 -10.70 5.32
C GLY A 307 -7.90 -11.30 4.34
N ALA A 308 -7.81 -12.63 4.30
CA ALA A 308 -6.85 -13.35 3.47
C ALA A 308 -7.04 -13.12 1.96
N SER A 309 -8.26 -12.79 1.52
CA SER A 309 -8.57 -12.45 0.12
C SER A 309 -8.68 -10.94 -0.14
N GLY A 310 -8.35 -10.11 0.86
CA GLY A 310 -8.42 -8.65 0.78
C GLY A 310 -8.88 -8.00 2.09
N LEU A 311 -8.49 -6.76 2.30
CA LEU A 311 -8.97 -5.93 3.40
C LEU A 311 -10.39 -5.43 3.11
N LEU A 312 -10.61 -4.80 1.95
CA LEU A 312 -11.87 -4.14 1.56
C LEU A 312 -12.40 -4.68 0.23
N SER A 313 -13.71 -4.90 0.16
CA SER A 313 -14.47 -5.15 -1.07
C SER A 313 -15.71 -4.26 -1.09
N VAL A 314 -15.69 -3.18 -1.86
CA VAL A 314 -16.82 -2.24 -1.96
C VAL A 314 -17.40 -2.28 -3.37
N LYS A 315 -18.65 -2.74 -3.49
CA LYS A 315 -19.24 -3.20 -4.75
C LYS A 315 -20.66 -2.69 -4.98
N ASP A 316 -21.15 -2.85 -6.21
CA ASP A 316 -22.53 -2.57 -6.62
C ASP A 316 -23.05 -1.16 -6.27
N GLY A 317 -22.16 -0.17 -6.22
CA GLY A 317 -22.45 1.22 -5.84
C GLY A 317 -22.36 1.55 -4.35
N GLY A 318 -22.07 0.56 -3.49
CA GLY A 318 -21.99 0.75 -2.05
C GLY A 318 -20.91 1.77 -1.62
N THR A 319 -21.11 2.37 -0.44
CA THR A 319 -20.24 3.40 0.14
C THR A 319 -19.66 2.95 1.49
N LEU A 320 -18.34 2.96 1.60
CA LEU A 320 -17.59 2.76 2.84
C LEU A 320 -16.88 4.06 3.24
N ASN A 321 -17.13 4.51 4.47
CA ASN A 321 -16.32 5.52 5.15
C ASN A 321 -15.64 4.83 6.33
N LEU A 322 -14.32 4.64 6.26
CA LEU A 322 -13.53 3.91 7.25
C LEU A 322 -12.50 4.83 7.91
N THR A 323 -12.66 5.06 9.22
CA THR A 323 -11.67 5.74 10.05
C THR A 323 -10.88 4.70 10.83
N ALA A 324 -9.55 4.79 10.81
CA ALA A 324 -8.70 4.01 11.69
C ALA A 324 -7.84 4.92 12.57
N ASP A 325 -7.87 4.68 13.87
CA ASP A 325 -7.36 5.55 14.91
C ASP A 325 -6.56 4.76 15.97
N ALA A 326 -5.82 5.46 16.82
CA ALA A 326 -5.14 4.94 18.00
C ALA A 326 -4.32 3.66 17.71
N ALA A 327 -3.40 3.74 16.75
CA ALA A 327 -2.56 2.63 16.30
C ALA A 327 -3.32 1.37 15.78
N SER A 328 -4.56 1.53 15.31
CA SER A 328 -5.30 0.46 14.61
C SER A 328 -4.53 -0.07 13.39
N LYS A 329 -4.63 -1.37 13.12
CA LYS A 329 -3.90 -2.07 12.06
C LYS A 329 -4.85 -2.67 11.05
N LEU A 330 -4.61 -2.36 9.77
CA LEU A 330 -5.37 -2.85 8.63
C LEU A 330 -4.41 -3.67 7.76
N THR A 331 -4.83 -4.83 7.27
CA THR A 331 -3.96 -5.67 6.42
C THR A 331 -4.76 -6.34 5.32
N GLY A 332 -4.27 -6.22 4.08
CA GLY A 332 -4.89 -6.74 2.86
C GLY A 332 -5.06 -5.68 1.78
N THR A 333 -5.58 -6.08 0.62
CA THR A 333 -5.87 -5.21 -0.54
C THR A 333 -7.22 -4.49 -0.43
N ALA A 334 -7.40 -3.37 -1.13
CA ALA A 334 -8.69 -2.69 -1.23
C ALA A 334 -9.21 -2.72 -2.68
N VAL A 335 -10.38 -3.31 -2.91
CA VAL A 335 -11.02 -3.39 -4.23
C VAL A 335 -12.33 -2.62 -4.21
N VAL A 336 -12.49 -1.71 -5.18
CA VAL A 336 -13.66 -0.82 -5.31
C VAL A 336 -14.17 -0.91 -6.75
N ASP A 337 -15.41 -1.35 -6.92
CA ASP A 337 -16.02 -1.44 -8.25
C ASP A 337 -16.38 -0.05 -8.81
N ALA A 338 -16.63 0.03 -10.12
CA ALA A 338 -17.10 1.26 -10.74
C ALA A 338 -18.41 1.75 -10.08
N LYS A 339 -18.45 3.05 -9.75
CA LYS A 339 -19.55 3.74 -9.02
C LYS A 339 -19.67 3.39 -7.52
N SER A 340 -18.84 2.50 -6.99
CA SER A 340 -18.70 2.31 -5.54
C SER A 340 -17.73 3.33 -4.95
N PHE A 341 -17.85 3.58 -3.64
CA PHE A 341 -17.06 4.58 -2.94
C PHE A 341 -16.36 4.01 -1.70
N ALA A 342 -15.03 4.09 -1.64
CA ALA A 342 -14.27 3.75 -0.43
C ALA A 342 -13.39 4.92 -0.02
N ASN A 343 -13.72 5.50 1.13
CA ASN A 343 -13.02 6.63 1.72
C ASN A 343 -12.31 6.12 2.99
N LEU A 344 -10.97 6.11 2.98
CA LEU A 344 -10.15 5.64 4.10
C LEU A 344 -9.41 6.80 4.75
N THR A 345 -9.49 6.90 6.07
CA THR A 345 -8.67 7.80 6.90
C THR A 345 -7.84 6.98 7.87
N LEU A 346 -6.52 7.17 7.90
CA LEU A 346 -5.63 6.65 8.95
C LEU A 346 -5.10 7.81 9.78
N GLN A 347 -5.31 7.75 11.10
CA GLN A 347 -4.90 8.79 12.03
C GLN A 347 -4.26 8.22 13.31
N ASN A 348 -3.54 9.07 14.05
CA ASN A 348 -2.88 8.73 15.32
C ASN A 348 -2.15 7.37 15.30
N ASN A 349 -1.15 7.24 14.43
CA ASN A 349 -0.32 6.06 14.23
C ASN A 349 -1.05 4.82 13.69
N ALA A 350 -2.30 4.92 13.22
CA ALA A 350 -2.96 3.83 12.51
C ALA A 350 -2.19 3.45 11.23
N VAL A 351 -2.13 2.16 10.93
CA VAL A 351 -1.30 1.60 9.85
C VAL A 351 -2.16 0.77 8.91
N TRP A 352 -2.02 0.98 7.61
CA TRP A 352 -2.45 0.03 6.58
C TRP A 352 -1.23 -0.65 5.97
N ASN A 353 -1.13 -1.95 6.23
CA ASN A 353 -0.21 -2.86 5.57
C ASN A 353 -0.85 -3.29 4.23
N ILE A 354 -0.47 -2.66 3.12
CA ILE A 354 -0.94 -2.99 1.77
C ILE A 354 -0.17 -4.19 1.22
N THR A 355 -0.87 -5.26 0.88
CA THR A 355 -0.30 -6.56 0.50
C THR A 355 -0.46 -6.90 -1.00
N GLY A 356 -0.88 -5.94 -1.81
CA GLY A 356 -1.19 -6.13 -3.23
C GLY A 356 -1.94 -4.93 -3.79
N ASP A 357 -2.14 -4.92 -5.11
CA ASP A 357 -2.78 -3.81 -5.82
C ASP A 357 -4.10 -3.39 -5.19
N SER A 358 -4.28 -2.08 -5.02
CA SER A 358 -5.43 -1.50 -4.31
C SER A 358 -5.94 -0.22 -4.94
N SER A 359 -7.26 -0.06 -4.87
CA SER A 359 -8.03 1.10 -5.33
C SER A 359 -8.83 1.70 -4.18
N LEU A 360 -8.87 3.03 -4.09
CA LEU A 360 -9.75 3.78 -3.19
C LEU A 360 -10.39 4.97 -3.91
N THR A 361 -11.47 5.52 -3.36
CA THR A 361 -12.02 6.80 -3.84
C THR A 361 -11.22 7.96 -3.26
N SER A 362 -11.03 7.98 -1.95
CA SER A 362 -10.15 8.93 -1.26
C SER A 362 -9.35 8.22 -0.19
N PHE A 363 -8.13 8.70 0.01
CA PHE A 363 -7.26 8.23 1.06
C PHE A 363 -6.69 9.46 1.79
N THR A 364 -6.80 9.46 3.10
CA THR A 364 -6.39 10.56 3.98
C THR A 364 -5.45 10.02 5.05
N LEU A 365 -4.33 10.72 5.25
CA LEU A 365 -3.33 10.41 6.27
C LEU A 365 -3.21 11.59 7.24
N ASP A 366 -3.44 11.35 8.53
CA ASP A 366 -3.44 12.37 9.58
C ASP A 366 -2.72 11.86 10.83
N GLY A 367 -1.40 11.70 10.70
CA GLY A 367 -0.55 10.93 11.61
C GLY A 367 -0.61 9.42 11.33
N GLY A 368 -1.14 9.00 10.18
CA GLY A 368 -1.23 7.60 9.75
C GLY A 368 -0.02 7.10 8.94
N THR A 369 0.08 5.79 8.77
CA THR A 369 1.12 5.13 7.97
C THR A 369 0.52 4.24 6.88
N LEU A 370 0.97 4.43 5.63
CA LEU A 370 0.87 3.41 4.57
C LEU A 370 2.15 2.59 4.59
N ARG A 371 2.06 1.27 4.85
CA ARG A 371 3.19 0.34 4.76
C ARG A 371 3.01 -0.63 3.61
N TYR A 372 3.98 -0.73 2.73
CA TYR A 372 4.00 -1.73 1.67
C TYR A 372 4.57 -3.06 2.19
N GLU A 373 3.78 -4.14 2.07
CA GLU A 373 4.20 -5.54 2.30
C GLU A 373 4.50 -6.27 0.98
N ALA A 374 4.08 -5.69 -0.16
CA ALA A 374 4.39 -6.15 -1.51
C ALA A 374 4.53 -4.95 -2.45
N ALA A 375 5.38 -5.04 -3.48
CA ALA A 375 5.48 -4.02 -4.51
C ALA A 375 4.17 -3.97 -5.31
N SER A 376 3.34 -2.97 -5.01
CA SER A 376 1.92 -2.93 -5.38
C SER A 376 1.52 -1.54 -5.86
N ALA A 377 0.58 -1.46 -6.80
CA ALA A 377 -0.04 -0.21 -7.18
C ALA A 377 -1.06 0.26 -6.13
N LEU A 378 -1.02 1.56 -5.80
CA LEU A 378 -2.10 2.23 -5.08
C LEU A 378 -2.71 3.30 -5.99
N GLN A 379 -3.99 3.14 -6.30
CA GLN A 379 -4.77 4.06 -7.12
C GLN A 379 -5.84 4.75 -6.29
N THR A 380 -5.96 6.08 -6.40
CA THR A 380 -7.00 6.85 -5.72
C THR A 380 -7.70 7.80 -6.68
N ALA A 381 -9.04 7.87 -6.63
CA ALA A 381 -9.81 8.74 -7.53
C ALA A 381 -9.66 10.24 -7.20
N LYS A 382 -9.36 10.56 -5.94
CA LYS A 382 -8.94 11.89 -5.47
C LYS A 382 -7.44 11.87 -5.11
N PRO A 383 -6.74 13.02 -5.11
CA PRO A 383 -5.40 13.13 -4.54
C PRO A 383 -5.32 12.56 -3.12
N LEU A 384 -4.17 11.99 -2.76
CA LEU A 384 -3.84 11.57 -1.41
C LEU A 384 -3.69 12.80 -0.50
N ASP A 385 -4.58 12.90 0.49
CA ASP A 385 -4.77 14.08 1.34
C ASP A 385 -3.98 13.95 2.65
N LEU A 386 -2.93 14.75 2.79
CA LEU A 386 -2.03 14.75 3.95
C LEU A 386 -2.44 15.89 4.91
N LYS A 387 -2.94 15.52 6.09
CA LYS A 387 -3.42 16.45 7.12
C LYS A 387 -2.34 16.84 8.13
N GLU A 388 -2.62 17.86 8.94
CA GLU A 388 -1.64 18.55 9.79
C GLU A 388 -0.74 17.65 10.65
N ARG A 389 -1.20 16.48 11.13
CA ARG A 389 -0.34 15.53 11.88
C ARG A 389 0.65 14.75 11.00
N GLY A 390 0.69 15.04 9.70
CA GLY A 390 1.57 14.47 8.70
C GLY A 390 1.18 13.06 8.26
N ALA A 391 2.08 12.41 7.53
CA ALA A 391 1.88 11.10 6.95
C ALA A 391 3.20 10.34 6.87
N THR A 392 3.15 9.02 7.05
CA THR A 392 4.30 8.15 6.78
C THR A 392 4.00 7.22 5.61
N ILE A 393 4.94 7.13 4.66
CA ILE A 393 4.98 6.07 3.65
C ILE A 393 6.21 5.22 3.94
N ASP A 394 5.95 3.99 4.37
CA ASP A 394 6.95 2.99 4.71
C ASP A 394 7.05 1.96 3.58
N THR A 395 8.16 2.00 2.84
CA THR A 395 8.39 1.10 1.71
C THR A 395 8.98 -0.24 2.14
N GLN A 396 9.33 -0.42 3.43
CA GLN A 396 10.22 -1.50 3.87
C GLN A 396 11.43 -1.58 2.93
N ASN A 397 11.73 -2.76 2.36
CA ASN A 397 12.81 -2.98 1.39
C ASN A 397 12.34 -2.96 -0.09
N LEU A 398 11.14 -2.46 -0.38
CA LEU A 398 10.50 -2.54 -1.69
C LEU A 398 10.65 -1.27 -2.52
N ASP A 399 10.79 -1.45 -3.83
CA ASP A 399 10.65 -0.36 -4.80
C ASP A 399 9.18 -0.25 -5.22
N VAL A 400 8.56 0.91 -4.99
CA VAL A 400 7.12 1.13 -5.15
C VAL A 400 6.83 2.42 -5.93
N LEU A 401 5.83 2.35 -6.80
CA LEU A 401 5.32 3.49 -7.57
C LEU A 401 4.03 4.01 -6.93
N LEU A 402 3.98 5.30 -6.63
CA LEU A 402 2.80 5.99 -6.15
C LEU A 402 2.35 7.03 -7.17
N SER A 403 1.39 6.63 -8.03
CA SER A 403 0.86 7.49 -9.10
C SER A 403 -0.31 8.38 -8.70
N THR A 404 -0.69 8.40 -7.43
CA THR A 404 -1.62 9.40 -6.91
C THR A 404 -0.90 10.71 -6.62
N LYS A 405 -1.55 11.82 -7.01
CA LYS A 405 -1.14 13.17 -6.66
C LYS A 405 -1.21 13.38 -5.14
N LEU A 406 -0.23 14.07 -4.57
CA LEU A 406 -0.27 14.50 -3.16
C LEU A 406 -1.01 15.84 -3.00
N SER A 407 -1.70 16.02 -1.87
CA SER A 407 -2.39 17.25 -1.51
C SER A 407 -2.41 17.46 0.01
N GLY A 408 -2.93 18.60 0.46
CA GLY A 408 -2.98 18.98 1.87
C GLY A 408 -1.73 19.73 2.35
N ALA A 409 -1.74 20.10 3.63
CA ALA A 409 -0.67 20.88 4.29
C ALA A 409 0.25 20.01 5.16
N GLY A 410 -0.18 18.80 5.51
CA GLY A 410 0.59 17.85 6.30
C GLY A 410 1.87 17.39 5.64
N GLY A 411 2.94 17.23 6.42
CA GLY A 411 4.23 16.75 5.92
C GLY A 411 4.25 15.25 5.61
N LEU A 412 4.97 14.85 4.56
CA LEU A 412 5.24 13.46 4.19
C LEU A 412 6.58 13.00 4.79
N THR A 413 6.60 11.87 5.50
CA THR A 413 7.84 11.17 5.89
C THR A 413 7.97 9.87 5.08
N LYS A 414 9.08 9.72 4.36
CA LYS A 414 9.47 8.48 3.67
C LYS A 414 10.40 7.66 4.55
N THR A 415 10.01 6.43 4.86
CA THR A 415 10.80 5.43 5.61
C THR A 415 10.96 4.13 4.83
N GLY A 416 11.72 3.17 5.40
CA GLY A 416 12.11 1.94 4.74
C GLY A 416 13.28 2.14 3.78
N ASP A 417 14.13 1.12 3.62
CA ASP A 417 15.34 1.17 2.78
C ASP A 417 15.03 1.20 1.27
N GLY A 418 13.84 0.76 0.85
CA GLY A 418 13.40 0.72 -0.54
C GLY A 418 13.13 2.09 -1.19
N LYS A 419 12.85 2.08 -2.51
CA LYS A 419 12.58 3.28 -3.32
C LYS A 419 11.09 3.63 -3.37
N LEU A 420 10.71 4.84 -2.96
CA LEU A 420 9.41 5.43 -3.30
C LEU A 420 9.58 6.26 -4.58
N ILE A 421 8.79 5.95 -5.61
CA ILE A 421 8.76 6.68 -6.89
C ILE A 421 7.48 7.51 -6.96
N LEU A 422 7.62 8.82 -7.19
CA LEU A 422 6.52 9.76 -7.41
C LEU A 422 6.55 10.28 -8.85
N ASP A 423 5.62 9.84 -9.70
CA ASP A 423 5.45 10.31 -11.10
C ASP A 423 4.35 11.40 -11.25
N ALA A 424 3.49 11.54 -10.24
CA ALA A 424 2.34 12.44 -10.25
C ALA A 424 2.74 13.93 -10.17
N GLN A 425 1.87 14.79 -10.69
CA GLN A 425 2.07 16.24 -10.75
C GLN A 425 1.53 16.91 -9.47
N SER A 426 2.36 16.97 -8.42
CA SER A 426 2.04 17.48 -7.08
C SER A 426 2.73 18.81 -6.76
N GLY A 427 2.93 19.70 -7.74
CA GLY A 427 3.61 21.01 -7.55
C GLY A 427 2.84 22.02 -6.68
N ASP A 428 1.54 21.82 -6.47
CA ASP A 428 0.67 22.59 -5.59
C ASP A 428 0.68 22.10 -4.13
N TYR A 429 1.13 20.88 -3.85
CA TYR A 429 1.39 20.41 -2.48
C TYR A 429 2.41 21.34 -1.79
N LYS A 430 2.14 21.72 -0.53
CA LYS A 430 2.99 22.65 0.24
C LYS A 430 3.56 22.06 1.53
N GLY A 431 3.11 20.87 1.93
CA GLY A 431 3.67 20.17 3.08
C GLY A 431 5.15 19.82 2.89
N GLN A 432 5.89 19.72 3.99
CA GLN A 432 7.30 19.34 3.95
C GLN A 432 7.46 17.84 3.68
N THR A 433 8.36 17.45 2.78
CA THR A 433 8.73 16.05 2.55
C THR A 433 10.06 15.75 3.20
N LYS A 434 10.07 14.81 4.14
CA LYS A 434 11.24 14.31 4.85
C LYS A 434 11.61 12.93 4.34
N VAL A 435 12.75 12.82 3.66
CA VAL A 435 13.33 11.52 3.28
C VAL A 435 14.18 11.03 4.45
N ALA A 436 13.62 10.16 5.27
CA ALA A 436 14.25 9.68 6.51
C ALA A 436 15.03 8.36 6.30
N ALA A 437 14.63 7.53 5.34
CA ALA A 437 15.35 6.31 4.95
C ALA A 437 15.07 5.90 3.49
N GLY A 438 16.00 5.12 2.93
CA GLY A 438 15.93 4.61 1.57
C GLY A 438 15.99 5.71 0.52
N THR A 439 15.33 5.49 -0.63
CA THR A 439 15.32 6.44 -1.75
C THR A 439 13.93 7.05 -1.95
N LEU A 440 13.87 8.37 -2.17
CA LEU A 440 12.75 9.05 -2.81
C LEU A 440 13.18 9.42 -4.24
N ALA A 441 12.41 9.01 -5.25
CA ALA A 441 12.63 9.40 -6.64
C ALA A 441 11.45 10.22 -7.15
N VAL A 442 11.68 11.49 -7.49
CA VAL A 442 10.65 12.39 -8.03
C VAL A 442 10.82 12.48 -9.54
N ASN A 443 9.89 11.88 -10.26
CA ASN A 443 9.81 11.91 -11.73
C ASN A 443 8.72 12.87 -12.22
N GLY A 444 7.72 13.15 -11.38
CA GLY A 444 6.68 14.15 -11.62
C GLY A 444 7.06 15.53 -11.07
N GLN A 445 6.13 16.11 -10.32
CA GLN A 445 6.37 17.33 -9.54
C GLN A 445 6.05 17.10 -8.07
N LEU A 446 6.86 17.66 -7.19
CA LEU A 446 6.64 17.66 -5.74
C LEU A 446 6.90 19.06 -5.18
N GLY A 447 5.85 19.77 -4.79
CA GLY A 447 6.00 21.05 -4.11
C GLY A 447 6.46 20.92 -2.65
N GLY A 448 6.46 22.05 -1.92
CA GLY A 448 6.94 22.11 -0.54
C GLY A 448 8.46 22.14 -0.44
N VAL A 449 8.98 21.80 0.75
CA VAL A 449 10.42 21.64 1.01
C VAL A 449 10.74 20.16 1.10
N VAL A 450 11.78 19.70 0.40
CA VAL A 450 12.29 18.33 0.48
C VAL A 450 13.57 18.31 1.31
N THR A 451 13.56 17.64 2.47
CA THR A 451 14.72 17.46 3.34
C THR A 451 15.21 16.01 3.27
N VAL A 452 16.47 15.81 2.89
CA VAL A 452 17.13 14.50 2.78
C VAL A 452 18.03 14.29 4.00
N GLN A 453 17.77 13.25 4.80
CA GLN A 453 18.51 12.96 6.04
C GLN A 453 19.71 12.01 5.83
N ASP A 454 20.51 11.78 6.89
CA ASP A 454 21.61 10.80 6.93
C ASP A 454 21.23 9.46 6.25
N LYS A 455 22.04 9.02 5.29
CA LYS A 455 21.89 7.79 4.49
C LYS A 455 20.64 7.72 3.60
N ALA A 456 19.75 8.70 3.64
CA ALA A 456 18.64 8.80 2.71
C ALA A 456 19.11 9.39 1.36
N LYS A 457 18.39 9.02 0.29
CA LYS A 457 18.70 9.43 -1.09
C LYS A 457 17.49 10.13 -1.74
N LEU A 458 17.71 11.29 -2.34
CA LEU A 458 16.78 11.88 -3.31
C LEU A 458 17.32 11.65 -4.72
N GLY A 459 16.44 11.29 -5.64
CA GLY A 459 16.73 11.25 -7.08
C GLY A 459 15.48 11.44 -7.93
N GLY A 460 15.49 10.88 -9.14
CA GLY A 460 14.47 11.09 -10.16
C GLY A 460 14.77 12.30 -11.06
N SER A 461 14.02 12.41 -12.15
CA SER A 461 14.26 13.40 -13.23
C SER A 461 13.18 14.48 -13.34
N GLY A 462 12.39 14.66 -12.29
CA GLY A 462 11.29 15.63 -12.22
C GLY A 462 11.69 16.94 -11.52
N ARG A 463 10.70 17.62 -10.93
CA ARG A 463 10.90 18.87 -10.19
C ARG A 463 10.47 18.76 -8.73
N VAL A 464 11.35 19.16 -7.82
CA VAL A 464 11.03 19.42 -6.42
C VAL A 464 10.84 20.93 -6.17
N GLY A 465 10.25 21.29 -5.03
CA GLY A 465 10.31 22.66 -4.50
C GLY A 465 11.71 22.97 -3.94
N SER A 466 11.81 23.57 -2.76
CA SER A 466 13.12 23.83 -2.16
C SER A 466 13.77 22.52 -1.67
N LEU A 467 15.04 22.30 -1.99
CA LEU A 467 15.82 21.13 -1.61
C LEU A 467 16.76 21.46 -0.45
N ILE A 468 16.77 20.63 0.60
CA ILE A 468 17.77 20.65 1.67
C ILE A 468 18.39 19.26 1.78
N VAL A 469 19.69 19.17 1.56
CA VAL A 469 20.47 17.94 1.76
C VAL A 469 21.24 18.07 3.06
N GLU A 470 20.82 17.35 4.10
CA GLU A 470 21.48 17.36 5.40
C GLU A 470 22.79 16.56 5.39
N LYS A 471 23.56 16.66 6.48
CA LYS A 471 24.77 15.86 6.68
C LYS A 471 24.47 14.37 6.51
N GLY A 472 25.24 13.68 5.67
CA GLY A 472 25.06 12.27 5.32
C GLY A 472 23.91 11.98 4.34
N GLY A 473 23.07 12.97 4.01
CA GLY A 473 22.05 12.85 2.97
C GLY A 473 22.66 12.93 1.58
N THR A 474 22.05 12.23 0.62
CA THR A 474 22.51 12.17 -0.78
C THR A 474 21.47 12.75 -1.74
N ALA A 475 21.86 13.72 -2.56
CA ALA A 475 21.15 14.05 -3.79
C ALA A 475 21.84 13.36 -4.98
N ALA A 476 21.05 12.68 -5.81
CA ALA A 476 21.52 11.94 -6.98
C ALA A 476 20.43 11.95 -8.06
N PRO A 477 20.45 12.94 -8.97
CA PRO A 477 19.46 13.10 -10.03
C PRO A 477 19.21 11.84 -10.87
N GLY A 478 18.07 11.83 -11.56
CA GLY A 478 17.77 10.86 -12.60
C GLY A 478 17.31 9.48 -12.12
N ASN A 479 17.23 8.55 -13.08
CA ASN A 479 16.93 7.13 -12.90
C ASN A 479 17.94 6.31 -13.72
N ALA A 480 19.25 6.51 -13.48
CA ALA A 480 20.31 6.67 -14.49
C ALA A 480 20.42 8.14 -14.94
N VAL A 481 21.35 8.49 -15.83
CA VAL A 481 21.80 9.88 -16.01
C VAL A 481 20.67 10.85 -16.40
N GLY A 482 20.43 11.88 -15.58
CA GLY A 482 19.34 12.83 -15.77
C GLY A 482 19.46 14.17 -15.03
N THR A 483 18.47 15.04 -15.22
CA THR A 483 18.39 16.35 -14.57
C THR A 483 17.24 16.38 -13.58
N LEU A 484 17.51 16.76 -12.33
CA LEU A 484 16.48 17.07 -11.32
C LEU A 484 16.34 18.59 -11.23
N GLN A 485 15.12 19.11 -11.26
CA GLN A 485 14.85 20.54 -11.05
C GLN A 485 14.49 20.82 -9.59
N ALA A 486 14.91 21.96 -9.05
CA ALA A 486 14.59 22.43 -7.70
C ALA A 486 14.26 23.93 -7.70
N GLY A 487 13.51 24.38 -6.69
CA GLY A 487 13.29 25.79 -6.40
C GLY A 487 14.59 26.45 -5.92
N ASP A 488 14.80 26.49 -4.60
CA ASP A 488 16.11 26.75 -4.01
C ASP A 488 16.82 25.42 -3.66
N ALA A 489 18.13 25.43 -3.47
CA ALA A 489 18.88 24.25 -3.01
C ALA A 489 19.89 24.62 -1.91
N THR A 490 19.91 23.86 -0.83
CA THR A 490 20.91 23.96 0.25
C THR A 490 21.61 22.62 0.44
N PHE A 491 22.93 22.61 0.25
CA PHE A 491 23.80 21.50 0.61
C PHE A 491 24.49 21.83 1.92
N LYS A 492 24.20 21.07 2.98
CA LYS A 492 24.84 21.24 4.30
C LYS A 492 26.26 20.64 4.28
N GLN A 493 27.09 21.06 5.23
CA GLN A 493 28.41 20.45 5.41
C GLN A 493 28.29 18.94 5.63
N GLY A 494 29.08 18.16 4.88
CA GLY A 494 29.02 16.70 4.89
C GLY A 494 27.78 16.08 4.24
N SER A 495 27.00 16.85 3.47
CA SER A 495 26.05 16.29 2.49
C SER A 495 26.79 15.70 1.28
N ILE A 496 26.09 14.89 0.47
CA ILE A 496 26.65 14.22 -0.70
C ILE A 496 25.84 14.63 -1.95
N PHE A 497 26.54 15.10 -2.98
CA PHE A 497 26.02 15.16 -4.34
C PHE A 497 26.65 14.03 -5.16
N ASP A 498 25.85 13.03 -5.50
CA ASP A 498 26.25 11.82 -6.21
C ASP A 498 25.91 11.95 -7.71
N VAL A 499 26.94 11.90 -8.55
CA VAL A 499 26.88 12.26 -9.97
C VAL A 499 27.29 11.07 -10.84
N GLU A 500 26.35 10.55 -11.63
CA GLU A 500 26.62 9.56 -12.67
C GLU A 500 27.07 10.24 -13.98
N ILE A 501 28.01 9.62 -14.68
CA ILE A 501 28.42 9.95 -16.06
C ILE A 501 28.03 8.77 -16.97
N THR A 502 27.45 9.04 -18.13
CA THR A 502 27.04 7.99 -19.08
C THR A 502 28.24 7.18 -19.57
N LYS A 503 28.03 5.92 -19.96
CA LYS A 503 29.13 5.03 -20.38
C LYS A 503 29.85 5.47 -21.67
N ASP A 504 29.14 6.19 -22.54
CA ASP A 504 29.70 6.89 -23.72
C ASP A 504 30.40 8.23 -23.36
N LYS A 505 30.31 8.66 -22.09
CA LYS A 505 30.90 9.86 -21.53
C LYS A 505 30.37 11.14 -22.19
N SER A 506 29.13 11.12 -22.69
CA SER A 506 28.49 12.27 -23.35
C SER A 506 27.67 13.16 -22.39
N ARG A 507 27.13 12.59 -21.31
CA ARG A 507 26.23 13.27 -20.37
C ARG A 507 26.60 12.98 -18.91
N THR A 508 26.11 13.83 -18.03
CA THR A 508 26.25 13.75 -16.56
C THR A 508 24.89 13.94 -15.90
N ASP A 509 24.75 13.50 -14.65
CA ASP A 509 23.69 14.00 -13.77
C ASP A 509 23.82 15.49 -13.52
N GLN A 510 22.67 16.17 -13.40
CA GLN A 510 22.61 17.61 -13.14
C GLN A 510 21.49 17.97 -12.15
N ILE A 511 21.75 18.95 -11.28
CA ILE A 511 20.69 19.67 -10.55
C ILE A 511 20.52 21.06 -11.16
N ALA A 512 19.29 21.38 -11.56
CA ALA A 512 18.91 22.71 -12.05
C ALA A 512 18.06 23.43 -11.00
N VAL A 513 18.64 24.45 -10.37
CA VAL A 513 18.03 25.26 -9.32
C VAL A 513 17.48 26.54 -9.95
N ASP A 514 16.18 26.80 -9.81
CA ASP A 514 15.54 28.00 -10.36
C ASP A 514 15.90 29.27 -9.57
N GLY A 515 16.09 29.13 -8.26
CA GLY A 515 16.41 30.18 -7.29
C GLY A 515 17.88 30.18 -6.84
N GLU A 516 18.11 30.24 -5.53
CA GLU A 516 19.47 30.27 -4.96
C GLU A 516 20.00 28.88 -4.60
N ALA A 517 21.30 28.67 -4.84
CA ALA A 517 22.05 27.52 -4.37
C ALA A 517 23.04 27.93 -3.26
N HIS A 518 22.87 27.33 -2.08
CA HIS A 518 23.72 27.52 -0.90
C HIS A 518 24.55 26.24 -0.66
N LEU A 519 25.83 26.29 -1.03
CA LEU A 519 26.78 25.20 -0.85
C LEU A 519 27.60 25.44 0.43
N LEU A 520 27.16 24.89 1.55
CA LEU A 520 27.77 25.08 2.86
C LEU A 520 28.85 24.01 3.16
N GLY A 521 29.53 23.51 2.13
CA GLY A 521 30.36 22.32 2.15
C GLY A 521 29.64 21.08 1.58
N GLY A 522 30.05 19.89 2.02
CA GLY A 522 29.63 18.61 1.43
C GLY A 522 30.56 18.15 0.29
N ILE A 523 30.37 16.94 -0.21
CA ILE A 523 31.25 16.33 -1.23
C ILE A 523 30.50 16.00 -2.52
N VAL A 524 31.21 16.06 -3.64
CA VAL A 524 30.73 15.51 -4.92
C VAL A 524 31.34 14.12 -5.13
N ASN A 525 30.52 13.10 -5.26
CA ASN A 525 30.95 11.75 -5.63
C ASN A 525 30.70 11.53 -7.12
N VAL A 526 31.68 11.02 -7.86
CA VAL A 526 31.55 10.75 -9.29
C VAL A 526 31.70 9.27 -9.60
N ARG A 527 30.77 8.73 -10.39
CA ARG A 527 30.75 7.33 -10.85
C ARG A 527 30.21 7.20 -12.27
N LEU A 528 30.32 6.00 -12.86
CA LEU A 528 29.64 5.71 -14.12
C LEU A 528 28.19 5.32 -13.87
N GLU A 529 27.35 5.57 -14.87
CA GLU A 529 25.94 5.18 -14.91
C GLU A 529 25.72 3.70 -14.59
N GLY A 530 24.92 3.43 -13.56
CA GLY A 530 24.61 2.08 -13.06
C GLY A 530 25.70 1.43 -12.19
N ASP A 531 26.89 2.01 -12.05
CA ASP A 531 27.96 1.48 -11.20
C ASP A 531 27.81 2.00 -9.76
N LYS A 532 28.06 1.14 -8.76
CA LYS A 532 28.00 1.52 -7.34
C LYS A 532 29.32 2.08 -6.79
N ALA A 533 30.43 1.81 -7.48
CA ALA A 533 31.75 2.28 -7.10
C ALA A 533 32.02 3.66 -7.74
N LEU A 534 32.89 4.45 -7.12
CA LEU A 534 33.45 5.66 -7.73
C LEU A 534 34.25 5.29 -9.00
N LEU A 535 34.48 6.28 -9.87
CA LEU A 535 35.27 6.09 -11.10
C LEU A 535 36.63 5.40 -10.82
N THR A 536 37.06 4.53 -11.72
CA THR A 536 38.42 3.97 -11.65
C THR A 536 39.46 4.96 -12.20
N LYS A 537 40.74 4.79 -11.84
CA LYS A 537 41.86 5.58 -12.38
C LYS A 537 41.83 5.63 -13.91
N GLU A 538 41.71 4.47 -14.55
CA GLU A 538 41.63 4.34 -16.02
C GLU A 538 40.46 5.15 -16.61
N THR A 539 39.31 5.14 -15.94
CA THR A 539 38.13 5.88 -16.39
C THR A 539 38.36 7.38 -16.25
N VAL A 540 38.95 7.85 -15.13
CA VAL A 540 39.35 9.24 -14.91
C VAL A 540 40.38 9.72 -15.94
N GLU A 541 41.39 8.92 -16.25
CA GLU A 541 42.39 9.22 -17.30
C GLU A 541 41.71 9.33 -18.68
N SER A 542 40.74 8.46 -18.98
CA SER A 542 39.96 8.50 -20.22
C SER A 542 38.94 9.67 -20.33
N LEU A 543 38.76 10.43 -19.25
CA LEU A 543 37.92 11.63 -19.19
C LEU A 543 38.75 12.93 -19.30
N PHE A 544 40.08 12.85 -19.43
CA PHE A 544 40.96 14.02 -19.48
C PHE A 544 40.47 15.13 -20.41
N LYS A 545 40.50 16.37 -19.90
CA LYS A 545 40.00 17.60 -20.54
C LYS A 545 38.48 17.65 -20.81
N LYS A 546 37.70 16.64 -20.43
CA LYS A 546 36.24 16.76 -20.41
C LYS A 546 35.77 17.62 -19.25
N ASN A 547 34.68 18.35 -19.49
CA ASN A 547 34.02 19.23 -18.55
C ASN A 547 32.50 19.02 -18.64
N TYR A 548 31.82 19.02 -17.50
CA TYR A 548 30.38 18.79 -17.39
C TYR A 548 29.76 19.78 -16.41
N VAL A 549 28.64 20.40 -16.78
CA VAL A 549 27.87 21.23 -15.84
C VAL A 549 27.01 20.31 -14.97
N ILE A 550 27.32 20.21 -13.68
CA ILE A 550 26.63 19.31 -12.74
C ILE A 550 25.58 20.05 -11.89
N LEU A 551 25.71 21.36 -11.73
CA LEU A 551 24.73 22.16 -10.98
C LEU A 551 24.62 23.54 -11.60
N THR A 552 23.39 24.01 -11.83
CA THR A 552 23.09 25.38 -12.26
C THR A 552 22.14 26.05 -11.26
N ALA A 553 22.28 27.36 -11.05
CA ALA A 553 21.40 28.15 -10.18
C ALA A 553 21.16 29.56 -10.73
N GLY A 554 20.09 30.22 -10.28
CA GLY A 554 19.90 31.65 -10.50
C GLY A 554 21.00 32.49 -9.83
N LYS A 555 21.47 32.03 -8.65
CA LYS A 555 22.63 32.55 -7.92
C LYS A 555 23.31 31.47 -7.08
N MET A 556 24.63 31.45 -7.08
CA MET A 556 25.50 30.53 -6.33
C MET A 556 26.11 31.21 -5.11
N THR A 557 26.17 30.50 -3.99
CA THR A 557 26.91 30.93 -2.78
C THR A 557 27.62 29.74 -2.13
N GLY A 558 28.84 29.96 -1.64
CA GLY A 558 29.67 28.90 -1.06
C GLY A 558 30.24 27.91 -2.11
N LYS A 559 30.72 26.76 -1.65
CA LYS A 559 31.33 25.68 -2.46
C LYS A 559 31.10 24.32 -1.80
N PHE A 560 31.29 23.23 -2.56
CA PHE A 560 31.54 21.91 -1.96
C PHE A 560 32.95 21.87 -1.36
N ASP A 561 33.13 21.06 -0.31
CA ASP A 561 34.40 20.85 0.38
C ASP A 561 35.40 20.07 -0.52
N ASP A 562 34.92 19.06 -1.25
CA ASP A 562 35.77 18.17 -2.05
C ASP A 562 35.02 17.44 -3.19
N VAL A 563 35.76 16.79 -4.10
CA VAL A 563 35.24 15.90 -5.15
C VAL A 563 36.04 14.60 -5.23
N PHE A 564 35.34 13.46 -5.27
CA PHE A 564 35.92 12.12 -5.28
C PHE A 564 35.60 11.37 -6.58
N PRO A 565 36.49 10.47 -7.05
CA PRO A 565 37.70 9.95 -6.39
C PRO A 565 38.98 10.75 -6.67
N HIS A 566 39.96 10.67 -5.77
CA HIS A 566 41.29 11.30 -5.92
C HIS A 566 42.33 10.36 -6.52
N TYR A 567 43.12 10.87 -7.48
CA TYR A 567 44.29 10.21 -8.07
C TYR A 567 45.45 11.18 -8.27
N ASN A 568 46.68 10.67 -8.32
CA ASN A 568 47.89 11.51 -8.30
C ASN A 568 48.07 12.39 -9.55
N TYR A 569 47.63 11.93 -10.74
CA TYR A 569 48.00 12.55 -12.02
C TYR A 569 46.85 13.33 -12.67
N ILE A 570 45.76 12.64 -13.04
CA ILE A 570 44.51 13.23 -13.53
C ILE A 570 43.44 12.95 -12.47
N SER A 571 42.68 13.97 -12.08
CA SER A 571 41.61 13.86 -11.09
C SER A 571 40.37 14.68 -11.49
N PRO A 572 39.18 14.32 -10.97
CA PRO A 572 38.05 15.23 -10.86
C PRO A 572 38.46 16.54 -10.19
N SER A 573 37.82 17.64 -10.60
CA SER A 573 37.99 18.97 -10.02
C SER A 573 36.71 19.78 -10.23
N LEU A 574 36.43 20.74 -9.34
CA LEU A 574 35.24 21.59 -9.42
C LEU A 574 35.63 23.04 -9.72
N ALA A 575 35.12 23.58 -10.82
CA ALA A 575 35.14 25.01 -11.14
C ALA A 575 33.78 25.64 -10.84
N TYR A 576 33.78 26.92 -10.46
CA TYR A 576 32.60 27.62 -9.97
C TYR A 576 32.42 28.95 -10.70
N THR A 577 31.17 29.29 -11.04
CA THR A 577 30.75 30.65 -11.41
C THR A 577 29.69 31.16 -10.44
N ASP A 578 29.15 32.35 -10.69
CA ASP A 578 27.98 32.89 -9.99
C ASP A 578 26.69 32.06 -10.21
N LYS A 579 26.68 31.13 -11.18
CA LYS A 579 25.49 30.39 -11.63
C LYS A 579 25.71 28.90 -11.91
N ALA A 580 26.94 28.39 -11.85
CA ALA A 580 27.24 27.00 -12.21
C ALA A 580 28.36 26.38 -11.39
N VAL A 581 28.25 25.06 -11.20
CA VAL A 581 29.35 24.16 -10.81
C VAL A 581 29.69 23.27 -11.99
N VAL A 582 30.96 23.28 -12.38
CA VAL A 582 31.49 22.50 -13.51
C VAL A 582 32.46 21.45 -12.98
N LEU A 583 32.16 20.18 -13.25
CA LEU A 583 33.03 19.04 -13.03
C LEU A 583 34.01 18.91 -14.20
N GLY A 584 35.29 19.12 -13.95
CA GLY A 584 36.37 18.97 -14.93
C GLY A 584 37.35 17.86 -14.56
N PHE A 585 37.91 17.19 -15.57
CA PHE A 585 38.91 16.13 -15.39
C PHE A 585 40.27 16.60 -15.90
N ASP A 586 41.17 16.92 -14.98
CA ASP A 586 42.37 17.69 -15.30
C ASP A 586 43.60 17.21 -14.54
N LEU A 587 44.79 17.67 -14.96
CA LEU A 587 46.02 17.41 -14.21
C LEU A 587 45.90 18.00 -12.80
N THR A 588 46.31 17.22 -11.79
CA THR A 588 46.44 17.70 -10.41
C THR A 588 47.45 18.87 -10.34
N PRO A 589 47.39 19.73 -9.30
CA PRO A 589 48.39 20.79 -9.13
C PRO A 589 49.82 20.25 -9.12
N ALA A 590 50.07 19.10 -8.49
CA ALA A 590 51.37 18.43 -8.50
C ALA A 590 51.79 17.99 -9.91
N ALA A 591 50.92 17.30 -10.65
CA ALA A 591 51.22 16.84 -12.01
C ALA A 591 51.39 17.98 -13.02
N LYS A 592 50.72 19.13 -12.80
CA LYS A 592 50.98 20.37 -13.55
C LYS A 592 52.40 20.89 -13.29
N THR A 593 52.81 20.99 -12.03
CA THR A 593 54.17 21.41 -11.66
C THR A 593 55.24 20.46 -12.21
N GLU A 594 55.03 19.14 -12.17
CA GLU A 594 55.93 18.16 -12.79
C GLU A 594 56.02 18.33 -14.32
N ALA A 595 54.88 18.52 -15.00
CA ALA A 595 54.84 18.74 -16.44
C ALA A 595 55.52 20.05 -16.87
N GLU A 596 55.33 21.13 -16.11
CA GLU A 596 55.98 22.43 -16.34
C GLU A 596 57.50 22.33 -16.14
N GLN A 597 57.97 21.68 -15.06
CA GLN A 597 59.39 21.44 -14.83
C GLN A 597 60.02 20.59 -15.95
N LYS A 598 59.31 19.55 -16.42
CA LYS A 598 59.76 18.72 -17.54
C LYS A 598 59.87 19.52 -18.84
N LEU A 599 58.88 20.37 -19.14
CA LEU A 599 58.88 21.24 -20.32
C LEU A 599 60.06 22.23 -20.28
N VAL A 600 60.33 22.85 -19.13
CA VAL A 600 61.49 23.75 -18.94
C VAL A 600 62.80 23.00 -19.17
N LYS A 601 62.94 21.77 -18.66
CA LYS A 601 64.12 20.93 -18.88
C LYS A 601 64.30 20.55 -20.35
N GLU A 602 63.24 20.11 -21.03
CA GLU A 602 63.26 19.78 -22.46
C GLU A 602 63.63 21.01 -23.32
N GLN A 603 63.15 22.21 -22.96
CA GLN A 603 63.55 23.47 -23.60
C GLN A 603 65.03 23.83 -23.38
N GLN A 604 65.56 23.62 -22.17
CA GLN A 604 66.98 23.82 -21.87
C GLN A 604 67.89 22.84 -22.64
N GLU A 605 67.49 21.57 -22.75
CA GLU A 605 68.21 20.56 -23.54
C GLU A 605 68.15 20.86 -25.05
N LEU A 606 67.03 21.39 -25.56
CA LEU A 606 66.91 21.83 -26.96
C LEU A 606 67.79 23.06 -27.23
N ALA A 607 67.79 24.05 -26.35
CA ALA A 607 68.66 25.22 -26.45
C ALA A 607 70.15 24.84 -26.39
N ALA A 608 70.52 23.86 -25.56
CA ALA A 608 71.88 23.34 -25.51
C ALA A 608 72.31 22.65 -26.81
N LYS A 609 71.41 21.88 -27.45
CA LYS A 609 71.66 21.27 -28.77
C LYS A 609 71.79 22.32 -29.87
N GLN A 610 70.88 23.29 -29.93
CA GLN A 610 70.93 24.39 -30.91
C GLN A 610 72.23 25.21 -30.76
N LYS A 611 72.68 25.44 -29.52
CA LYS A 611 73.97 26.10 -29.26
C LYS A 611 75.13 25.25 -29.79
N LEU A 612 75.16 23.94 -29.50
CA LEU A 612 76.20 23.02 -29.96
C LEU A 612 76.30 22.96 -31.50
N ASP A 613 75.17 22.96 -32.20
CA ASP A 613 75.15 22.99 -33.67
C ASP A 613 75.57 24.36 -34.22
N SER A 614 75.23 25.47 -33.55
CA SER A 614 75.73 26.80 -33.91
C SER A 614 77.25 26.96 -33.70
N ASP A 615 77.80 26.33 -32.67
CA ASP A 615 79.24 26.33 -32.39
C ASP A 615 80.00 25.42 -33.39
N LYS A 616 79.38 24.33 -33.88
CA LYS A 616 79.92 23.54 -35.00
C LYS A 616 79.96 24.30 -36.32
N ILE A 617 78.95 25.12 -36.63
CA ILE A 617 78.94 25.96 -37.84
C ILE A 617 80.05 27.02 -37.75
N LYS A 618 80.27 27.64 -36.58
CA LYS A 618 81.38 28.57 -36.37
C LYS A 618 82.77 27.92 -36.41
N ALA A 619 82.86 26.61 -36.19
CA ALA A 619 84.12 25.86 -36.27
C ALA A 619 84.55 25.50 -37.71
N SER A 620 83.73 25.75 -38.73
CA SER A 620 84.12 25.55 -40.15
C SER A 620 84.73 26.79 -40.82
N ASP A 621 84.60 27.99 -40.23
CA ASP A 621 85.15 29.22 -40.79
C ASP A 621 86.60 29.46 -40.35
N ASN A 622 87.54 28.86 -41.08
CA ASN A 622 88.97 29.17 -40.94
C ASN A 622 89.34 30.33 -41.88
N PRO A 623 89.95 31.44 -41.41
CA PRO A 623 90.09 32.66 -42.22
C PRO A 623 91.26 32.59 -43.21
N VAL A 624 90.97 32.86 -44.49
CA VAL A 624 92.01 33.12 -45.52
C VAL A 624 92.07 34.63 -45.82
N LYS A 625 93.29 35.16 -45.92
CA LYS A 625 93.60 36.58 -46.04
C LYS A 625 93.58 37.11 -47.50
N THR A 626 92.96 38.28 -47.66
CA THR A 626 93.34 39.46 -48.48
C THR A 626 93.97 39.31 -49.89
N GLY A 627 93.36 40.00 -50.85
CA GLY A 627 93.98 40.50 -52.09
C GLY A 627 93.16 41.66 -52.67
N GLU A 628 93.78 42.79 -53.02
CA GLU A 628 93.12 44.09 -53.28
C GLU A 628 92.78 44.33 -54.77
N ASN A 629 91.72 45.11 -55.08
CA ASN A 629 91.77 46.44 -55.75
C ASN A 629 90.34 47.05 -55.97
N PRO A 630 90.13 48.33 -56.42
CA PRO A 630 89.28 49.23 -55.63
C PRO A 630 88.11 49.95 -56.35
N ILE A 631 87.14 50.36 -55.52
CA ILE A 631 86.35 51.62 -55.52
C ILE A 631 85.92 52.26 -56.87
N LYS A 632 84.60 52.34 -57.10
CA LYS A 632 83.91 53.64 -57.28
C LYS A 632 82.40 53.63 -56.97
N THR A 633 81.95 54.78 -56.50
CA THR A 633 80.69 55.19 -55.86
C THR A 633 79.49 55.45 -56.78
N SER A 634 78.26 55.34 -56.26
CA SER A 634 77.26 56.44 -56.22
C SER A 634 76.13 56.17 -55.20
N GLU A 635 75.40 57.21 -54.79
CA GLU A 635 74.59 57.28 -53.56
C GLU A 635 73.06 57.30 -53.77
N ASN A 636 72.34 57.30 -52.63
CA ASN A 636 70.99 57.88 -52.39
C ASN A 636 69.71 57.12 -52.82
N SER A 637 68.57 57.22 -52.12
CA SER A 637 68.25 57.49 -50.68
C SER A 637 66.72 57.55 -50.48
N VAL A 638 66.18 57.00 -49.36
CA VAL A 638 65.03 57.57 -48.58
C VAL A 638 63.61 57.52 -49.25
N LYS A 639 62.42 57.36 -48.62
CA LYS A 639 61.89 57.34 -47.21
C LYS A 639 60.61 56.49 -47.05
N THR A 640 60.12 56.41 -45.81
CA THR A 640 58.88 55.78 -45.28
C THR A 640 57.58 56.60 -45.43
N GLY A 641 56.42 55.96 -45.27
CA GLY A 641 55.10 56.61 -45.04
C GLY A 641 54.01 55.62 -44.58
N GLU A 642 53.08 56.05 -43.71
CA GLU A 642 52.09 55.23 -43.01
C GLU A 642 50.68 55.26 -43.64
N GLY A 643 49.79 54.34 -43.25
CA GLY A 643 48.39 54.73 -42.94
C GLY A 643 47.21 53.98 -43.59
N GLN A 644 46.26 53.63 -42.70
CA GLN A 644 44.80 53.51 -42.90
C GLN A 644 44.14 52.23 -43.46
N GLN A 645 43.24 51.72 -42.63
CA GLN A 645 42.17 50.74 -42.88
C GLN A 645 40.95 51.45 -43.52
N PRO A 646 40.07 50.76 -44.27
CA PRO A 646 38.70 50.60 -43.73
C PRO A 646 38.03 49.24 -44.02
N GLN A 647 37.20 48.79 -43.07
CA GLN A 647 36.01 47.93 -43.28
C GLN A 647 34.80 48.84 -43.66
N PRO A 648 33.58 48.37 -44.08
CA PRO A 648 32.98 47.04 -43.86
C PRO A 648 32.13 46.46 -45.03
N ALA A 649 31.59 45.24 -44.85
CA ALA A 649 30.29 44.80 -45.39
C ALA A 649 29.78 43.54 -44.66
N SER A 650 28.46 43.38 -44.53
CA SER A 650 27.78 42.34 -43.73
C SER A 650 26.82 41.44 -44.52
N ASP A 651 26.55 40.26 -43.95
CA ASP A 651 25.34 39.41 -44.06
C ASP A 651 24.63 39.18 -45.42
N LYS A 652 24.54 37.89 -45.82
CA LYS A 652 23.25 37.15 -45.94
C LYS A 652 23.38 35.69 -46.41
N GLN A 653 22.61 34.80 -45.78
CA GLN A 653 22.17 33.48 -46.29
C GLN A 653 21.03 33.66 -47.34
N PRO A 654 20.61 32.65 -48.16
CA PRO A 654 20.56 31.20 -47.87
C PRO A 654 20.89 30.20 -49.03
N LYS A 655 20.72 28.90 -48.73
CA LYS A 655 20.72 27.69 -49.62
C LYS A 655 19.54 27.70 -50.64
N PRO A 656 19.34 26.66 -51.51
CA PRO A 656 20.17 25.53 -51.99
C PRO A 656 20.21 25.42 -53.56
N VAL A 657 20.83 24.35 -54.13
CA VAL A 657 20.32 23.55 -55.28
C VAL A 657 21.15 22.26 -55.45
N VAL A 658 20.64 21.30 -56.23
CA VAL A 658 20.93 19.84 -56.28
C VAL A 658 21.72 19.44 -57.55
N ASP A 659 22.04 18.13 -57.68
CA ASP A 659 22.56 17.38 -58.85
C ASP A 659 24.08 17.41 -59.12
N LYS A 660 24.74 16.33 -59.58
CA LYS A 660 24.41 14.88 -59.61
C LYS A 660 25.70 14.06 -59.88
N ASP A 661 25.59 12.73 -59.77
CA ASP A 661 26.41 11.70 -60.42
C ASP A 661 27.96 11.76 -60.35
N GLN A 662 28.56 10.76 -59.68
CA GLN A 662 29.02 9.55 -60.40
C GLN A 662 29.47 8.44 -59.44
N GLN A 663 29.08 7.21 -59.77
CA GLN A 663 29.59 5.96 -59.19
C GLN A 663 30.56 5.33 -60.21
N PRO A 664 31.52 4.49 -59.79
CA PRO A 664 31.28 3.06 -60.00
C PRO A 664 31.65 2.15 -58.80
N LYS A 665 30.92 1.04 -58.76
CA LYS A 665 31.09 -0.20 -57.97
C LYS A 665 31.95 -1.21 -58.79
N PRO A 666 32.17 -2.47 -58.35
CA PRO A 666 32.62 -2.99 -57.05
C PRO A 666 33.74 -4.05 -57.23
N ALA A 667 34.15 -4.74 -56.15
CA ALA A 667 34.69 -6.10 -56.25
C ALA A 667 34.21 -6.97 -55.08
N SER A 668 33.69 -8.16 -55.40
CA SER A 668 33.41 -9.27 -54.49
C SER A 668 34.60 -10.25 -54.50
N ASP A 669 34.68 -11.42 -53.85
CA ASP A 669 33.73 -12.34 -53.19
C ASP A 669 34.50 -13.28 -52.23
N LYS A 670 33.75 -14.10 -51.46
CA LYS A 670 34.05 -15.50 -51.02
C LYS A 670 34.04 -15.80 -49.49
N GLN A 671 32.88 -16.29 -49.04
CA GLN A 671 32.73 -17.48 -48.17
C GLN A 671 32.94 -18.78 -49.01
N PRO A 672 32.78 -20.04 -48.53
CA PRO A 672 32.38 -20.62 -47.22
C PRO A 672 33.42 -21.71 -46.75
N PRO A 673 33.17 -22.75 -45.88
CA PRO A 673 31.93 -23.17 -45.22
C PRO A 673 31.98 -23.56 -43.72
N SER A 674 30.77 -23.86 -43.23
CA SER A 674 30.35 -24.27 -41.88
C SER A 674 30.40 -25.78 -41.63
N VAL A 675 30.54 -26.18 -40.35
CA VAL A 675 30.08 -27.49 -39.82
C VAL A 675 29.38 -27.27 -38.47
N VAL A 676 28.44 -28.15 -38.12
CA VAL A 676 27.52 -28.10 -36.98
C VAL A 676 27.71 -29.32 -36.07
N ASP A 677 27.66 -29.10 -34.75
CA ASP A 677 27.13 -29.96 -33.66
C ASP A 677 27.84 -29.53 -32.34
N LYS A 678 27.36 -29.69 -31.12
CA LYS A 678 26.06 -29.89 -30.44
C LYS A 678 26.41 -30.02 -28.94
N ASP A 679 25.40 -29.90 -28.07
CA ASP A 679 25.36 -30.46 -26.71
C ASP A 679 26.51 -30.15 -25.72
N GLN A 680 26.28 -29.13 -24.87
CA GLN A 680 26.33 -29.34 -23.41
C GLN A 680 25.65 -28.22 -22.60
N GLN A 681 24.68 -28.60 -21.78
CA GLN A 681 24.17 -27.77 -20.67
C GLN A 681 25.19 -27.73 -19.52
N PRO A 682 25.23 -26.63 -18.77
CA PRO A 682 25.50 -26.68 -17.33
C PRO A 682 24.17 -26.70 -16.56
N GLN A 683 23.94 -27.75 -15.76
CA GLN A 683 22.92 -27.72 -14.72
C GLN A 683 23.35 -26.77 -13.57
N PRO A 684 22.40 -26.17 -12.82
CA PRO A 684 22.73 -25.38 -11.65
C PRO A 684 23.28 -26.25 -10.51
N ALA A 685 24.35 -25.80 -9.87
CA ALA A 685 24.93 -26.48 -8.71
C ALA A 685 24.06 -26.31 -7.46
N SER A 686 23.81 -27.41 -6.75
CA SER A 686 23.02 -27.47 -5.52
C SER A 686 23.84 -27.13 -4.26
N ASP A 687 23.19 -26.42 -3.34
CA ASP A 687 23.32 -26.52 -1.87
C ASP A 687 24.69 -26.82 -1.24
N LYS A 688 25.32 -25.78 -0.69
CA LYS A 688 25.98 -25.85 0.63
C LYS A 688 25.78 -24.56 1.43
N GLN A 689 24.75 -24.53 2.27
CA GLN A 689 24.68 -23.56 3.38
C GLN A 689 25.78 -23.85 4.41
N PRO A 690 26.53 -22.84 4.87
CA PRO A 690 27.27 -22.92 6.13
C PRO A 690 26.28 -22.92 7.31
N LYS A 691 26.48 -23.81 8.29
CA LYS A 691 25.72 -23.79 9.55
C LYS A 691 26.03 -22.50 10.34
N PRO A 692 25.07 -21.92 11.08
CA PRO A 692 25.36 -20.86 12.03
C PRO A 692 26.27 -21.36 13.15
N VAL A 693 27.26 -20.55 13.52
CA VAL A 693 28.02 -20.73 14.76
C VAL A 693 27.09 -20.37 15.92
N VAL A 694 26.96 -21.28 16.89
CA VAL A 694 26.22 -21.01 18.13
C VAL A 694 27.17 -20.34 19.10
N ASP A 695 27.06 -19.02 19.22
CA ASP A 695 27.72 -18.30 20.32
C ASP A 695 26.85 -18.40 21.57
N LYS A 696 27.34 -19.15 22.56
CA LYS A 696 26.76 -19.22 23.91
C LYS A 696 27.56 -18.27 24.78
N ASP A 697 27.11 -17.02 24.91
CA ASP A 697 27.17 -16.24 26.16
C ASP A 697 26.58 -14.84 25.97
N GLN A 698 25.27 -14.69 26.23
CA GLN A 698 24.70 -13.49 26.87
C GLN A 698 23.23 -13.70 27.26
N GLN A 699 22.94 -13.52 28.54
CA GLN A 699 21.63 -13.72 29.15
C GLN A 699 21.04 -12.35 29.53
N PRO A 700 19.92 -11.89 28.90
CA PRO A 700 19.26 -10.67 29.32
C PRO A 700 18.50 -10.89 30.64
N LYS A 701 18.87 -10.13 31.68
CA LYS A 701 18.20 -10.08 32.99
C LYS A 701 16.92 -9.24 32.89
N PRO A 702 15.85 -9.51 33.67
CA PRO A 702 14.59 -8.76 33.55
C PRO A 702 14.76 -7.27 33.90
N ALA A 703 14.13 -6.40 33.11
CA ALA A 703 14.07 -4.97 33.40
C ALA A 703 13.06 -4.67 34.52
N SER A 704 13.45 -3.83 35.47
CA SER A 704 12.63 -3.43 36.63
C SER A 704 11.73 -2.24 36.34
N ASP A 705 10.52 -2.25 36.89
CA ASP A 705 9.62 -1.09 36.91
C ASP A 705 10.28 0.15 37.54
N LYS A 706 10.39 1.24 36.76
CA LYS A 706 10.54 2.60 37.29
C LYS A 706 9.69 3.58 36.48
N GLN A 707 8.61 4.01 37.11
CA GLN A 707 7.69 5.04 36.64
C GLN A 707 8.37 6.42 36.67
N PRO A 708 8.34 7.22 35.59
CA PRO A 708 8.79 8.62 35.62
C PRO A 708 7.72 9.55 36.25
N PRO A 709 8.13 10.66 36.88
CA PRO A 709 7.24 11.50 37.67
C PRO A 709 6.31 12.38 36.82
N SER A 710 5.09 12.59 37.34
CA SER A 710 4.08 13.49 36.78
C SER A 710 4.44 14.96 36.98
N ILE A 711 4.50 15.74 35.90
CA ILE A 711 4.64 17.20 35.96
C ILE A 711 3.25 17.83 36.18
N VAL A 712 3.12 18.60 37.25
CA VAL A 712 1.93 19.40 37.56
C VAL A 712 2.01 20.73 36.82
N ALA A 713 1.15 20.94 35.82
CA ALA A 713 0.99 22.23 35.18
C ALA A 713 -0.18 23.00 35.82
N ASN A 714 0.16 24.00 36.63
CA ASN A 714 -0.81 24.94 37.19
C ASN A 714 -0.81 26.19 36.28
N GLY A 715 -1.92 26.48 35.59
CA GLY A 715 -1.99 27.54 34.58
C GLY A 715 -3.42 28.04 34.37
N GLN A 716 -3.63 29.35 34.49
CA GLN A 716 -4.94 29.97 34.66
C GLN A 716 -5.84 29.93 33.41
N GLN A 717 -7.13 29.77 33.67
CA GLN A 717 -8.24 29.91 32.73
C GLN A 717 -8.63 31.40 32.57
N PRO A 718 -8.69 31.95 31.33
CA PRO A 718 -9.34 33.24 31.08
C PRO A 718 -10.87 33.10 31.03
N GLN A 719 -11.60 34.04 31.63
CA GLN A 719 -13.05 34.18 31.45
C GLN A 719 -13.38 34.78 30.06
N PRO A 720 -14.53 34.44 29.45
CA PRO A 720 -15.02 35.16 28.28
C PRO A 720 -15.61 36.51 28.67
N ALA A 721 -15.32 37.55 27.87
CA ALA A 721 -15.94 38.86 27.97
C ALA A 721 -17.28 38.90 27.19
N SER A 722 -18.22 39.71 27.68
CA SER A 722 -19.58 39.87 27.15
C SER A 722 -19.70 40.91 26.03
N ASP A 723 -20.65 40.67 25.13
CA ASP A 723 -21.44 41.61 24.32
C ASP A 723 -20.87 43.00 23.97
N LYS A 724 -20.57 43.19 22.68
CA LYS A 724 -21.19 44.25 21.86
C LYS A 724 -21.08 43.98 20.36
#